data_AF-A0ABD3PMD7-F1
#
_entry.id   AF-A0ABD3PMD7-F1
#
_cell.length_a   1.000
_cell.length_b   1.000
_cell.length_c   1.000
_cell.angle_alpha   90.00
_cell.angle_beta   90.00
_cell.angle_gamma   90.00
#
_symmetry.space_group_name_H-M   'P 1'
#
loop_
_entity.id
_entity.type
_entity.pdbx_description
1 polymer ?
#
loop_
_entity_poly.entity_id
_entity_poly.type
_entity_poly.pdbx_seq_one_letter_code
_entity_poly.pdbx_strand_id
1 'polypeptide(L)'
;MAASERRPMSNVVLEGTEMTASVRRANSIHRSSLSSMNSIEDGPASSQNNRSRRLSSFFSRQSDTNQDSNFLINATLVESMEVAEAEPVGFFQKHGKMIGSISAILVVAFITLMSLTMKGVIAPGRTPMPTAVPSSMPSMAPSFDPRPTLAIVQDRGNLRCGLHESRSRGTFRYQLCQAIAAVVLNNVDAVDITNVTAETRFVSLNDRTSDVLAGGETYTIEREVNESTTGASFTFSTPYYYDGMAFAGNETFVTCAEEIKRYDECSHMVICVTATTTDYGYVAGHFTLDFFVVTTGLEESIQLYFNGTCNVVASSRLDLLNYKSNHLDVLTSSFVIGVDTFNNDPLSYVTRPDDPEWSAIVDWVVQALFYGERQGITKNATLCETNTNDMSYEWSDLNFLNAIYCVGSYDEIYNSSELAQYTRTAINTINNGTPMLYIIPYGNLDNANDELFYEMSETFARVKSRNKLNCGLLIPDGYDGNVSVADGLVGMGVSYCQTLASSMLDGNLYGVNYTRFQYAEMSLAALNNKDVDVLLGVTADMARNFGNGSLDGVVFSTAYYYGNQTGKDDVDFYPIMTQQRDKMFSSFVNCIVLSTFYALSVSIGEEDSYLMPLISLFGSDMFWALRDAISANGNHDEIYHVNFGDVGNVNKSEIGRNALNEDQGPQLLDMPVSQFEASSIFP
;
A
#
# COMPACT_ATOMS: atom_id res chain seq x y z
N MET A 1 -34.06 -47.79 32.34
CA MET A 1 -33.23 -48.14 33.52
C MET A 1 -32.35 -46.93 33.78
N ALA A 2 -32.78 -46.05 34.68
CA ALA A 2 -32.26 -45.86 36.04
C ALA A 2 -31.04 -44.89 36.01
N ALA A 3 -31.06 -43.65 36.54
CA ALA A 3 -31.52 -43.12 37.85
C ALA A 3 -30.71 -43.68 39.04
N SER A 4 -30.38 -42.99 40.14
CA SER A 4 -30.61 -41.61 40.66
C SER A 4 -29.50 -41.26 41.69
N GLU A 5 -29.38 -40.14 42.43
CA GLU A 5 -30.06 -38.83 42.63
C GLU A 5 -28.97 -37.82 43.19
N ARG A 6 -29.09 -36.48 43.11
CA ARG A 6 -29.41 -35.50 44.21
C ARG A 6 -28.69 -35.65 45.58
N ARG A 7 -28.46 -34.62 46.44
CA ARG A 7 -29.23 -33.39 46.85
C ARG A 7 -28.28 -32.37 47.62
N PRO A 8 -28.71 -31.29 48.35
CA PRO A 8 -27.99 -30.00 48.41
C PRO A 8 -27.79 -29.41 49.84
N MET A 9 -27.40 -28.12 49.97
CA MET A 9 -27.70 -27.13 51.05
C MET A 9 -26.81 -25.87 50.82
N SER A 10 -27.10 -24.63 51.24
CA SER A 10 -28.29 -24.00 51.88
C SER A 10 -28.17 -22.45 51.83
N ASN A 11 -29.29 -21.73 51.89
CA ASN A 11 -29.35 -20.25 51.93
C ASN A 11 -28.87 -19.64 53.26
N VAL A 12 -28.44 -18.38 53.22
CA VAL A 12 -28.54 -17.44 54.36
C VAL A 12 -29.14 -16.12 53.86
N VAL A 13 -30.12 -15.61 54.61
CA VAL A 13 -30.80 -14.32 54.41
C VAL A 13 -30.51 -13.43 55.62
N LEU A 14 -30.28 -12.14 55.42
CA LEU A 14 -30.49 -11.13 56.46
C LEU A 14 -31.15 -9.87 55.87
N GLU A 15 -32.24 -9.44 56.50
CA GLU A 15 -32.98 -8.21 56.21
C GLU A 15 -32.53 -7.06 57.13
N GLY A 16 -32.97 -5.83 56.78
CA GLY A 16 -32.98 -4.67 57.68
C GLY A 16 -31.95 -3.59 57.32
N THR A 17 -32.28 -2.29 57.31
CA THR A 17 -33.55 -1.62 57.69
C THR A 17 -33.61 -0.23 57.04
N GLU A 18 -34.80 0.24 56.69
CA GLU A 18 -35.02 1.65 56.33
C GLU A 18 -34.80 2.58 57.53
N MET A 19 -34.37 3.83 57.28
CA MET A 19 -34.78 4.95 58.13
C MET A 19 -34.90 6.26 57.35
N THR A 20 -36.10 6.83 57.38
CA THR A 20 -36.49 8.06 56.70
C THR A 20 -36.07 9.32 57.46
N ALA A 21 -35.65 10.38 56.75
CA ALA A 21 -35.80 11.76 57.23
C ALA A 21 -35.93 12.75 56.05
N SER A 22 -37.05 13.47 55.95
CA SER A 22 -37.26 14.54 54.97
C SER A 22 -37.26 15.91 55.63
N VAL A 23 -36.62 16.93 55.04
CA VAL A 23 -37.07 18.34 55.14
C VAL A 23 -36.85 19.11 53.82
N ARG A 24 -37.93 19.20 53.04
CA ARG A 24 -38.49 20.37 52.33
C ARG A 24 -37.59 21.49 51.75
N ARG A 25 -37.85 21.76 50.45
CA ARG A 25 -38.10 23.10 49.80
C ARG A 25 -36.96 24.13 49.78
N ALA A 26 -36.79 24.98 48.76
CA ALA A 26 -37.34 25.14 47.39
C ALA A 26 -36.39 26.14 46.66
N ASN A 27 -36.50 26.56 45.38
CA ASN A 27 -37.63 26.57 44.46
C ASN A 27 -37.16 26.84 43.01
N SER A 28 -37.79 26.19 42.03
CA SER A 28 -38.14 26.76 40.70
C SER A 28 -37.01 27.10 39.68
N ILE A 29 -37.22 27.04 38.34
CA ILE A 29 -38.39 26.59 37.57
C ILE A 29 -37.98 26.11 36.14
N HIS A 30 -38.75 25.17 35.61
CA HIS A 30 -38.99 24.73 34.21
C HIS A 30 -38.09 25.18 33.02
N ARG A 31 -37.63 24.24 32.16
CA ARG A 31 -38.37 23.50 31.07
C ARG A 31 -38.92 24.46 29.98
N SER A 32 -39.03 24.09 28.70
CA SER A 32 -38.50 22.97 27.89
C SER A 32 -38.95 23.17 26.43
N SER A 33 -38.23 22.58 25.46
CA SER A 33 -38.68 22.08 24.15
C SER A 33 -40.12 22.35 23.68
N LEU A 34 -40.30 22.73 22.40
CA LEU A 34 -40.83 21.83 21.36
C LEU A 34 -40.89 22.44 19.94
N SER A 35 -40.82 21.53 18.97
CA SER A 35 -41.09 21.60 17.53
C SER A 35 -42.24 22.51 17.05
N SER A 36 -42.14 23.06 15.82
CA SER A 36 -42.74 22.43 14.62
C SER A 36 -42.74 23.32 13.36
N MET A 37 -42.44 22.72 12.20
CA MET A 37 -42.94 22.96 10.83
C MET A 37 -43.58 24.32 10.45
N ASN A 38 -43.11 24.92 9.35
CA ASN A 38 -43.97 25.15 8.17
C ASN A 38 -43.16 25.50 6.90
N SER A 39 -43.68 25.05 5.76
CA SER A 39 -43.25 25.35 4.39
C SER A 39 -43.95 26.60 3.84
N ILE A 40 -43.37 27.27 2.82
CA ILE A 40 -44.05 27.87 1.66
C ILE A 40 -43.02 28.30 0.60
N GLU A 41 -43.50 28.42 -0.65
CA GLU A 41 -42.82 28.68 -1.92
C GLU A 41 -42.11 30.06 -2.01
N ASP A 42 -41.15 30.21 -2.94
CA ASP A 42 -41.28 31.27 -3.97
C ASP A 42 -40.38 31.10 -5.20
N GLY A 43 -40.78 31.73 -6.32
CA GLY A 43 -40.13 31.68 -7.64
C GLY A 43 -39.31 32.94 -8.03
N PRO A 44 -38.88 33.08 -9.31
CA PRO A 44 -37.72 33.91 -9.67
C PRO A 44 -38.00 35.26 -10.37
N ALA A 45 -37.12 36.25 -10.15
CA ALA A 45 -36.85 37.42 -11.02
C ALA A 45 -35.54 38.10 -10.54
N SER A 46 -34.48 38.30 -11.32
CA SER A 46 -34.28 39.18 -12.49
C SER A 46 -34.09 40.69 -12.20
N SER A 47 -33.10 41.28 -12.89
CA SER A 47 -32.90 42.71 -13.23
C SER A 47 -31.83 43.55 -12.51
N GLN A 48 -30.81 43.89 -13.32
CA GLN A 48 -30.34 45.24 -13.64
C GLN A 48 -29.54 46.13 -12.65
N ASN A 49 -28.26 46.28 -13.04
CA ASN A 49 -27.59 47.53 -13.45
C ASN A 49 -27.28 48.68 -12.46
N ASN A 50 -26.07 49.19 -12.73
CA ASN A 50 -25.58 50.56 -12.60
C ASN A 50 -24.97 51.02 -11.27
N ARG A 51 -23.62 51.07 -11.27
CA ARG A 51 -22.90 52.26 -10.78
C ARG A 51 -21.60 52.53 -11.54
N SER A 52 -21.70 53.37 -12.56
CA SER A 52 -20.56 54.02 -13.21
C SER A 52 -20.20 55.34 -12.51
N ARG A 53 -18.93 55.52 -12.13
CA ARG A 53 -18.08 56.74 -12.32
C ARG A 53 -16.85 56.66 -11.41
N ARG A 54 -15.66 56.48 -12.03
CA ARG A 54 -14.64 57.50 -12.33
C ARG A 54 -13.76 57.84 -11.10
N LEU A 55 -12.49 57.44 -11.11
CA LEU A 55 -11.32 58.19 -11.65
C LEU A 55 -11.03 59.45 -10.80
N SER A 56 -9.79 59.75 -10.37
CA SER A 56 -8.48 59.19 -10.77
C SER A 56 -7.33 59.77 -9.90
N SER A 57 -6.11 59.25 -10.14
CA SER A 57 -4.80 59.92 -9.93
C SER A 57 -4.22 59.98 -8.51
N PHE A 58 -2.90 60.12 -8.32
CA PHE A 58 -1.72 59.41 -8.90
C PHE A 58 -0.47 59.86 -8.10
N PHE A 59 0.52 58.97 -7.96
CA PHE A 59 1.94 59.27 -7.68
C PHE A 59 2.36 60.07 -6.42
N SER A 60 2.98 59.33 -5.49
CA SER A 60 4.45 59.34 -5.25
C SER A 60 5.02 59.86 -3.92
N ARG A 61 5.99 59.05 -3.47
CA ARG A 61 7.29 59.40 -2.84
C ARG A 61 7.37 59.89 -1.38
N GLN A 62 8.05 59.01 -0.62
CA GLN A 62 9.34 59.26 0.07
C GLN A 62 9.29 59.49 1.59
N SER A 63 10.43 59.22 2.22
CA SER A 63 10.65 58.93 3.64
C SER A 63 10.75 60.18 4.52
N ASP A 64 10.48 60.03 5.83
CA ASP A 64 11.55 60.07 6.87
C ASP A 64 11.01 60.01 8.33
N THR A 65 11.64 59.13 9.12
CA THR A 65 12.02 59.23 10.56
C THR A 65 11.07 59.65 11.71
N ASN A 66 11.13 58.83 12.76
CA ASN A 66 11.24 59.13 14.22
C ASN A 66 10.04 59.28 15.17
N GLN A 67 10.08 58.43 16.22
CA GLN A 67 9.76 58.66 17.66
C GLN A 67 8.31 58.97 18.07
N ASP A 68 7.74 58.53 19.21
CA ASP A 68 8.06 57.55 20.28
C ASP A 68 6.67 57.12 20.86
N SER A 69 6.37 55.94 21.44
CA SER A 69 6.85 55.43 22.74
C SER A 69 5.98 54.22 23.23
N ASN A 70 6.59 53.27 23.96
CA ASN A 70 6.01 52.35 24.99
C ASN A 70 4.96 51.27 24.56
N PHE A 71 4.92 50.02 25.10
CA PHE A 71 5.54 49.46 26.32
C PHE A 71 5.67 47.89 26.31
N LEU A 72 6.82 47.38 26.79
CA LEU A 72 7.15 46.06 27.39
C LEU A 72 6.68 44.69 26.81
N ILE A 73 7.65 43.77 26.59
CA ILE A 73 7.99 42.66 27.53
C ILE A 73 9.53 42.54 27.63
N ASN A 74 10.07 42.19 28.81
CA ASN A 74 11.51 42.13 29.12
C ASN A 74 12.20 40.83 28.68
N ALA A 75 13.45 40.95 28.21
CA ALA A 75 14.45 39.87 28.19
C ALA A 75 15.62 40.25 29.11
N THR A 76 16.08 39.33 29.94
CA THR A 76 17.26 39.53 30.83
C THR A 76 18.55 39.08 30.14
N LEU A 77 19.49 40.02 30.00
CA LEU A 77 20.85 39.76 29.52
C LEU A 77 21.72 39.07 30.58
N VAL A 78 22.68 38.28 30.11
CA VAL A 78 23.73 37.63 30.91
C VAL A 78 24.91 38.59 31.09
N GLU A 79 25.40 38.74 32.33
CA GLU A 79 26.64 39.48 32.60
C GLU A 79 27.89 38.66 32.28
N SER A 80 28.92 39.33 31.78
CA SER A 80 30.25 38.78 31.52
C SER A 80 31.12 38.70 32.78
N MET A 81 31.81 37.59 33.00
CA MET A 81 32.92 37.50 33.96
C MET A 81 34.15 36.83 33.33
N GLU A 82 35.30 37.50 33.40
CA GLU A 82 36.62 36.92 33.13
C GLU A 82 37.14 36.15 34.36
N VAL A 83 37.65 34.92 34.20
CA VAL A 83 38.49 34.26 35.23
C VAL A 83 39.59 33.41 34.60
N ALA A 84 40.83 33.87 34.81
CA ALA A 84 42.13 33.17 34.94
C ALA A 84 42.47 31.89 34.16
N GLU A 85 43.67 31.91 33.54
CA GLU A 85 44.41 30.74 33.07
C GLU A 85 44.79 29.78 34.23
N ALA A 86 44.85 28.47 33.93
CA ALA A 86 45.31 27.44 34.86
C ALA A 86 46.46 26.61 34.26
N GLU A 87 47.52 26.40 35.05
CA GLU A 87 48.73 25.66 34.66
C GLU A 87 48.49 24.14 34.46
N PRO A 88 49.31 23.47 33.63
CA PRO A 88 49.13 22.04 33.33
C PRO A 88 49.50 21.13 34.52
N VAL A 89 48.50 20.46 35.09
CA VAL A 89 48.69 19.54 36.23
C VAL A 89 49.26 18.20 35.77
N GLY A 90 50.57 18.01 35.92
CA GLY A 90 51.26 16.77 35.56
C GLY A 90 50.95 15.59 36.48
N PHE A 91 50.02 14.71 36.09
CA PHE A 91 49.74 13.45 36.82
C PHE A 91 50.17 12.16 36.07
N PHE A 92 50.18 12.16 34.74
CA PHE A 92 50.44 10.94 33.96
C PHE A 92 51.92 10.57 33.76
N GLN A 93 52.86 11.27 34.41
CA GLN A 93 54.31 11.04 34.25
C GLN A 93 54.98 10.37 35.47
N LYS A 94 54.33 9.38 36.12
CA LYS A 94 55.05 8.51 37.08
C LYS A 94 54.62 7.05 37.30
N HIS A 95 53.41 6.62 36.90
CA HIS A 95 52.92 5.26 37.25
C HIS A 95 52.56 4.31 36.08
N GLY A 96 52.90 4.66 34.83
CA GLY A 96 52.58 3.84 33.64
C GLY A 96 53.19 2.42 33.59
N LYS A 97 54.19 2.08 34.41
CA LYS A 97 54.82 0.73 34.41
C LYS A 97 54.21 -0.26 35.42
N MET A 98 53.46 0.21 36.43
CA MET A 98 52.95 -0.67 37.48
C MET A 98 51.62 -1.33 37.08
N ILE A 99 50.74 -0.61 36.37
CA ILE A 99 49.40 -1.08 35.98
C ILE A 99 49.46 -2.16 34.88
N GLY A 100 50.32 -1.97 33.86
CA GLY A 100 50.49 -2.96 32.77
C GLY A 100 51.03 -4.32 33.25
N SER A 101 51.82 -4.34 34.33
CA SER A 101 52.43 -5.56 34.86
C SER A 101 51.43 -6.47 35.57
N ILE A 102 50.40 -5.92 36.21
CA ILE A 102 49.39 -6.68 36.97
C ILE A 102 48.39 -7.35 36.01
N SER A 103 48.00 -6.66 34.94
CA SER A 103 47.05 -7.18 33.94
C SER A 103 47.61 -8.39 33.17
N ALA A 104 48.91 -8.37 32.83
CA ALA A 104 49.55 -9.49 32.15
C ALA A 104 49.62 -10.77 33.00
N ILE A 105 49.85 -10.63 34.31
CA ILE A 105 49.92 -11.77 35.25
C ILE A 105 48.53 -12.42 35.42
N LEU A 106 47.46 -11.63 35.48
CA LEU A 106 46.09 -12.14 35.59
C LEU A 106 45.65 -12.92 34.33
N VAL A 107 46.00 -12.45 33.13
CA VAL A 107 45.69 -13.16 31.87
C VAL A 107 46.43 -14.50 31.79
N VAL A 108 47.71 -14.55 32.15
CA VAL A 108 48.48 -15.81 32.17
C VAL A 108 47.96 -16.78 33.26
N ALA A 109 47.58 -16.27 34.43
CA ALA A 109 46.94 -17.08 35.47
C ALA A 109 45.60 -17.69 34.99
N PHE A 110 44.78 -16.92 34.26
CA PHE A 110 43.51 -17.42 33.73
C PHE A 110 43.70 -18.50 32.65
N ILE A 111 44.63 -18.30 31.71
CA ILE A 111 44.94 -19.27 30.65
C ILE A 111 45.52 -20.58 31.24
N THR A 112 46.39 -20.48 32.24
CA THR A 112 46.94 -21.68 32.91
C THR A 112 45.90 -22.44 33.73
N LEU A 113 44.95 -21.73 34.39
CA LEU A 113 43.84 -22.36 35.11
C LEU A 113 42.89 -23.10 34.16
N MET A 114 42.55 -22.48 33.02
CA MET A 114 41.72 -23.09 31.97
C MET A 114 42.40 -24.29 31.28
N SER A 115 43.74 -24.28 31.20
CA SER A 115 44.54 -25.40 30.69
C SER A 115 44.62 -26.60 31.65
N LEU A 116 44.30 -26.41 32.93
CA LEU A 116 44.34 -27.45 33.98
C LEU A 116 42.99 -28.15 34.19
N THR A 117 41.87 -27.54 33.78
CA THR A 117 40.53 -28.15 33.87
C THR A 117 40.14 -28.97 32.63
N MET A 118 40.84 -28.80 31.50
CA MET A 118 40.57 -29.48 30.23
C MET A 118 41.47 -30.71 29.97
N LYS A 119 41.72 -31.53 30.99
CA LYS A 119 42.38 -32.84 30.84
C LYS A 119 41.61 -33.95 31.55
N GLY A 120 40.52 -34.44 30.92
CA GLY A 120 39.85 -35.62 31.49
C GLY A 120 38.52 -36.13 30.97
N VAL A 121 38.06 -35.85 29.74
CA VAL A 121 37.04 -36.71 29.08
C VAL A 121 37.29 -36.80 27.57
N ILE A 122 38.05 -37.81 27.14
CA ILE A 122 38.00 -38.31 25.76
C ILE A 122 37.81 -39.82 25.85
N ALA A 123 36.60 -40.28 25.58
CA ALA A 123 36.27 -41.66 25.29
C ALA A 123 35.33 -41.67 24.07
N PRO A 124 35.59 -42.47 23.01
CA PRO A 124 34.84 -42.37 21.75
C PRO A 124 33.51 -43.13 21.82
N GLY A 125 32.55 -42.58 22.56
CA GLY A 125 31.16 -43.05 22.58
C GLY A 125 30.37 -42.50 21.40
N ARG A 126 30.37 -43.19 20.26
CA ARG A 126 29.40 -42.93 19.18
C ARG A 126 28.01 -43.39 19.63
N THR A 127 27.18 -42.49 20.13
CA THR A 127 25.74 -42.62 19.94
C THR A 127 25.45 -42.32 18.45
N PRO A 128 24.85 -43.25 17.69
CA PRO A 128 24.39 -42.91 16.36
C PRO A 128 23.26 -41.89 16.50
N MET A 129 23.35 -40.76 15.79
CA MET A 129 22.16 -39.99 15.44
C MET A 129 21.13 -40.96 14.82
N PRO A 130 19.81 -40.71 15.00
CA PRO A 130 18.81 -41.34 14.15
C PRO A 130 19.24 -41.11 12.71
N THR A 131 19.63 -42.18 12.02
CA THR A 131 20.04 -42.07 10.63
C THR A 131 18.76 -41.76 9.88
N ALA A 132 18.60 -40.50 9.47
CA ALA A 132 17.58 -40.13 8.51
C ALA A 132 17.79 -41.08 7.32
N VAL A 133 16.84 -42.00 7.13
CA VAL A 133 16.89 -42.94 6.02
C VAL A 133 16.91 -42.06 4.78
N PRO A 134 17.97 -42.11 3.94
CA PRO A 134 17.98 -41.30 2.74
C PRO A 134 16.77 -41.73 1.92
N SER A 135 15.83 -40.81 1.71
CA SER A 135 14.70 -41.04 0.81
C SER A 135 15.29 -41.43 -0.54
N SER A 136 15.10 -42.70 -0.92
CA SER A 136 15.56 -43.21 -2.21
C SER A 136 14.70 -42.72 -3.38
N MET A 137 13.64 -41.96 -3.09
CA MET A 137 13.02 -41.10 -4.07
C MET A 137 13.81 -39.80 -4.13
N PRO A 138 14.44 -39.44 -5.27
CA PRO A 138 14.89 -38.08 -5.46
C PRO A 138 13.67 -37.18 -5.28
N SER A 139 13.72 -36.28 -4.30
CA SER A 139 12.85 -35.12 -4.34
C SER A 139 13.21 -34.41 -5.63
N MET A 140 12.35 -34.50 -6.64
CA MET A 140 12.47 -33.64 -7.80
C MET A 140 12.39 -32.22 -7.24
N ALA A 141 13.48 -31.47 -7.33
CA ALA A 141 13.36 -30.01 -7.31
C ALA A 141 12.28 -29.67 -8.34
N PRO A 142 11.33 -28.76 -8.05
CA PRO A 142 10.29 -28.38 -9.00
C PRO A 142 10.94 -28.16 -10.37
N SER A 143 10.57 -28.98 -11.35
CA SER A 143 11.16 -28.87 -12.68
C SER A 143 10.67 -27.54 -13.24
N PHE A 144 11.55 -26.53 -13.21
CA PHE A 144 11.27 -25.20 -13.72
C PHE A 144 10.74 -25.34 -15.14
N ASP A 145 9.45 -25.11 -15.31
CA ASP A 145 8.80 -25.07 -16.60
C ASP A 145 8.93 -23.63 -17.12
N PRO A 146 9.76 -23.39 -18.15
CA PRO A 146 10.07 -22.05 -18.64
C PRO A 146 8.96 -21.46 -19.51
N ARG A 147 7.85 -22.18 -19.71
CA ARG A 147 6.72 -21.74 -20.54
C ARG A 147 5.91 -20.64 -19.83
N PRO A 148 5.15 -19.84 -20.59
CA PRO A 148 4.17 -18.92 -20.02
C PRO A 148 3.19 -19.66 -19.09
N THR A 149 2.84 -19.00 -17.99
CA THR A 149 1.98 -19.51 -16.93
C THR A 149 0.58 -19.81 -17.47
N LEU A 150 0.08 -19.02 -18.42
CA LEU A 150 -1.17 -19.28 -19.15
C LEU A 150 -1.16 -20.71 -19.76
N ALA A 151 -0.15 -21.02 -20.56
CA ALA A 151 -0.01 -22.33 -21.21
C ALA A 151 0.19 -23.47 -20.20
N ILE A 152 0.89 -23.23 -19.09
CA ILE A 152 1.04 -24.21 -17.99
C ILE A 152 -0.31 -24.49 -17.32
N VAL A 153 -1.10 -23.45 -17.02
CA VAL A 153 -2.43 -23.55 -16.40
C VAL A 153 -3.41 -24.29 -17.32
N GLN A 154 -3.41 -23.96 -18.62
CA GLN A 154 -4.26 -24.58 -19.63
C GLN A 154 -3.93 -26.04 -19.90
N ASP A 155 -2.65 -26.40 -20.08
CA ASP A 155 -2.23 -27.81 -20.23
C ASP A 155 -2.54 -28.65 -18.99
N ARG A 156 -2.46 -28.04 -17.81
CA ARG A 156 -2.80 -28.69 -16.53
C ARG A 156 -4.32 -28.77 -16.30
N GLY A 157 -5.09 -27.92 -16.98
CA GLY A 157 -6.55 -27.86 -16.88
C GLY A 157 -7.08 -27.29 -15.56
N ASN A 158 -6.24 -26.64 -14.75
CA ASN A 158 -6.64 -25.99 -13.50
C ASN A 158 -5.72 -24.83 -13.12
N LEU A 159 -6.25 -23.85 -12.40
CA LEU A 159 -5.53 -22.73 -11.78
C LEU A 159 -5.20 -23.08 -10.32
N ARG A 160 -3.94 -22.92 -9.91
CA ARG A 160 -3.51 -23.04 -8.51
C ARG A 160 -3.48 -21.67 -7.86
N CYS A 161 -4.53 -21.38 -7.11
CA CYS A 161 -4.71 -20.11 -6.43
C CYS A 161 -4.25 -20.21 -4.96
N GLY A 162 -3.29 -19.39 -4.57
CA GLY A 162 -2.83 -19.30 -3.18
C GLY A 162 -3.81 -18.51 -2.32
N LEU A 163 -4.39 -19.15 -1.31
CA LEU A 163 -5.31 -18.54 -0.33
C LEU A 163 -4.92 -18.92 1.10
N HIS A 164 -5.13 -17.99 2.04
CA HIS A 164 -4.79 -18.20 3.45
C HIS A 164 -5.59 -19.36 4.09
N GLU A 165 -6.90 -19.21 4.25
CA GLU A 165 -7.72 -20.21 4.96
C GLU A 165 -9.04 -20.60 4.24
N SER A 166 -9.32 -20.01 3.08
CA SER A 166 -10.63 -20.17 2.42
C SER A 166 -10.67 -21.31 1.38
N ARG A 167 -11.58 -22.27 1.60
CA ARG A 167 -11.92 -23.34 0.64
C ARG A 167 -13.39 -23.40 0.24
N SER A 168 -14.23 -22.52 0.82
CA SER A 168 -15.65 -22.47 0.48
C SER A 168 -15.84 -21.69 -0.81
N ARG A 169 -16.52 -22.29 -1.80
CA ARG A 169 -16.69 -21.70 -3.13
C ARG A 169 -17.39 -20.34 -3.15
N GLY A 170 -18.14 -20.01 -2.09
CA GLY A 170 -18.90 -18.76 -2.01
C GLY A 170 -18.08 -17.56 -1.51
N THR A 171 -16.84 -17.74 -1.03
CA THR A 171 -16.12 -16.62 -0.42
C THR A 171 -15.54 -15.65 -1.44
N PHE A 172 -15.40 -14.39 -1.04
CA PHE A 172 -14.96 -13.28 -1.91
C PHE A 172 -13.65 -13.63 -2.63
N ARG A 173 -12.62 -14.03 -1.87
CA ARG A 173 -11.30 -14.41 -2.41
C ARG A 173 -11.32 -15.68 -3.25
N TYR A 174 -12.23 -16.64 -3.00
CA TYR A 174 -12.37 -17.82 -3.86
C TYR A 174 -13.02 -17.45 -5.20
N GLN A 175 -14.09 -16.64 -5.17
CA GLN A 175 -14.77 -16.17 -6.39
C GLN A 175 -13.83 -15.35 -7.29
N LEU A 176 -12.91 -14.57 -6.70
CA LEU A 176 -11.81 -13.92 -7.41
C LEU A 176 -10.93 -14.94 -8.17
N CYS A 177 -10.47 -16.02 -7.53
CA CYS A 177 -9.79 -17.13 -8.24
C CYS A 177 -10.66 -17.74 -9.36
N GLN A 178 -11.98 -17.87 -9.16
CA GLN A 178 -12.89 -18.37 -10.20
C GLN A 178 -12.99 -17.43 -11.41
N ALA A 179 -12.85 -16.12 -11.22
CA ALA A 179 -12.89 -15.15 -12.30
C ALA A 179 -11.70 -15.32 -13.25
N ILE A 180 -10.51 -15.60 -12.70
CA ILE A 180 -9.33 -15.95 -13.49
C ILE A 180 -9.57 -17.26 -14.25
N ALA A 181 -10.04 -18.32 -13.57
CA ALA A 181 -10.32 -19.62 -14.21
C ALA A 181 -11.44 -19.56 -15.27
N ALA A 182 -12.42 -18.66 -15.11
CA ALA A 182 -13.45 -18.41 -16.12
C ALA A 182 -12.86 -17.87 -17.43
N VAL A 183 -11.87 -16.99 -17.35
CA VAL A 183 -11.22 -16.39 -18.52
C VAL A 183 -10.19 -17.33 -19.14
N VAL A 184 -9.32 -17.95 -18.34
CA VAL A 184 -8.16 -18.69 -18.89
C VAL A 184 -8.41 -20.18 -19.14
N LEU A 185 -9.49 -20.76 -18.58
CA LEU A 185 -9.87 -22.18 -18.73
C LEU A 185 -11.31 -22.39 -19.20
N ASN A 186 -12.09 -21.33 -19.44
CA ASN A 186 -13.53 -21.41 -19.71
C ASN A 186 -14.29 -22.30 -18.70
N ASN A 187 -13.85 -22.26 -17.42
CA ASN A 187 -14.35 -23.14 -16.36
C ASN A 187 -14.12 -22.57 -14.96
N VAL A 188 -15.18 -22.03 -14.36
CA VAL A 188 -15.20 -21.51 -12.96
C VAL A 188 -14.85 -22.53 -11.88
N ASP A 189 -14.98 -23.83 -12.18
CA ASP A 189 -14.73 -24.91 -11.22
C ASP A 189 -13.28 -25.43 -11.28
N ALA A 190 -12.49 -25.00 -12.26
CA ALA A 190 -11.11 -25.43 -12.49
C ALA A 190 -10.09 -24.69 -11.60
N VAL A 191 -10.38 -24.60 -10.30
CA VAL A 191 -9.53 -23.94 -9.29
C VAL A 191 -9.08 -24.93 -8.23
N ASP A 192 -7.78 -25.20 -8.17
CA ASP A 192 -7.09 -25.86 -7.07
C ASP A 192 -6.65 -24.79 -6.06
N ILE A 193 -6.97 -24.97 -4.77
CA ILE A 193 -6.51 -24.05 -3.72
C ILE A 193 -5.21 -24.55 -3.09
N THR A 194 -4.16 -23.75 -3.20
CA THR A 194 -2.94 -23.87 -2.41
C THR A 194 -3.15 -23.14 -1.09
N ASN A 195 -3.30 -23.87 0.01
CA ASN A 195 -3.33 -23.27 1.34
C ASN A 195 -1.96 -22.68 1.67
N VAL A 196 -1.91 -21.39 1.98
CA VAL A 196 -0.68 -20.66 2.35
C VAL A 196 -0.84 -19.96 3.70
N THR A 197 0.28 -19.58 4.32
CA THR A 197 0.32 -18.73 5.52
C THR A 197 0.98 -17.39 5.18
N ALA A 198 0.96 -16.42 6.10
CA ALA A 198 1.63 -15.14 5.89
C ALA A 198 3.12 -15.28 5.53
N GLU A 199 3.79 -16.24 6.20
CA GLU A 199 5.20 -16.58 5.99
C GLU A 199 5.46 -17.37 4.69
N THR A 200 4.48 -18.16 4.20
CA THR A 200 4.71 -19.12 3.11
C THR A 200 4.08 -18.74 1.76
N ARG A 201 3.19 -17.74 1.71
CA ARG A 201 2.50 -17.33 0.47
C ARG A 201 3.44 -16.92 -0.67
N PHE A 202 4.43 -16.07 -0.39
CA PHE A 202 5.38 -15.59 -1.40
C PHE A 202 6.36 -16.69 -1.81
N VAL A 203 6.81 -17.52 -0.87
CA VAL A 203 7.57 -18.74 -1.15
C VAL A 203 6.81 -19.65 -2.11
N SER A 204 5.50 -19.86 -1.88
CA SER A 204 4.64 -20.69 -2.74
C SER A 204 4.44 -20.13 -4.15
N LEU A 205 4.45 -18.80 -4.31
CA LEU A 205 4.38 -18.18 -5.63
C LEU A 205 5.74 -18.26 -6.36
N ASN A 206 6.84 -18.06 -5.63
CA ASN A 206 8.21 -18.08 -6.14
C ASN A 206 8.65 -19.50 -6.56
N ASP A 207 8.33 -20.52 -5.77
CA ASP A 207 8.63 -21.93 -6.06
C ASP A 207 7.67 -22.58 -7.09
N ARG A 208 6.69 -21.80 -7.57
CA ARG A 208 5.67 -22.19 -8.56
C ARG A 208 4.72 -23.30 -8.08
N THR A 209 4.53 -23.44 -6.77
CA THR A 209 3.42 -24.24 -6.21
C THR A 209 2.06 -23.53 -6.35
N SER A 210 2.05 -22.19 -6.40
CA SER A 210 0.91 -21.35 -6.81
C SER A 210 1.21 -20.63 -8.13
N ASP A 211 0.20 -20.41 -8.97
CA ASP A 211 0.34 -19.59 -10.19
C ASP A 211 0.01 -18.10 -9.91
N VAL A 212 -0.86 -17.86 -8.94
CA VAL A 212 -1.32 -16.53 -8.49
C VAL A 212 -1.64 -16.59 -6.99
N LEU A 213 -1.39 -15.50 -6.27
CA LEU A 213 -1.93 -15.30 -4.92
C LEU A 213 -3.14 -14.38 -4.98
N ALA A 214 -4.21 -14.76 -4.26
CA ALA A 214 -5.44 -13.97 -4.09
C ALA A 214 -5.85 -13.91 -2.61
N GLY A 215 -4.87 -14.12 -1.72
CA GLY A 215 -5.03 -14.42 -0.31
C GLY A 215 -5.32 -13.20 0.56
N GLY A 216 -5.28 -11.98 0.01
CA GLY A 216 -5.36 -10.72 0.75
C GLY A 216 -4.01 -10.01 0.82
N GLU A 217 -3.26 -9.98 -0.27
CA GLU A 217 -1.88 -9.52 -0.27
C GLU A 217 -1.82 -8.00 -0.49
N THR A 218 -1.49 -7.25 0.55
CA THR A 218 -1.20 -5.81 0.42
C THR A 218 -0.08 -5.57 -0.57
N TYR A 219 -0.34 -4.75 -1.58
CA TYR A 219 0.67 -4.17 -2.44
C TYR A 219 1.50 -3.15 -1.64
N THR A 220 2.80 -3.43 -1.51
CA THR A 220 3.80 -2.47 -1.04
C THR A 220 5.00 -2.43 -1.98
N ILE A 221 5.74 -1.32 -2.00
CA ILE A 221 6.94 -1.18 -2.85
C ILE A 221 8.05 -2.17 -2.43
N GLU A 222 8.21 -2.43 -1.13
CA GLU A 222 9.05 -3.52 -0.59
C GLU A 222 8.72 -4.84 -1.29
N ARG A 223 7.45 -5.26 -1.27
CA ARG A 223 7.04 -6.57 -1.80
C ARG A 223 7.12 -6.63 -3.32
N GLU A 224 6.98 -5.49 -4.01
CA GLU A 224 7.16 -5.40 -5.46
C GLU A 224 8.64 -5.61 -5.85
N VAL A 225 9.57 -5.08 -5.06
CA VAL A 225 11.00 -4.99 -5.37
C VAL A 225 11.84 -6.12 -4.77
N ASN A 226 11.64 -6.42 -3.48
CA ASN A 226 12.45 -7.31 -2.67
C ASN A 226 11.65 -7.77 -1.43
N GLU A 227 10.72 -8.68 -1.65
CA GLU A 227 9.86 -9.22 -0.61
C GLU A 227 10.67 -10.00 0.44
N SER A 228 10.46 -9.68 1.72
CA SER A 228 11.36 -10.06 2.80
C SER A 228 11.43 -11.56 3.13
N THR A 229 10.42 -12.38 2.80
CA THR A 229 10.48 -13.85 3.02
C THR A 229 11.26 -14.59 1.93
N THR A 230 11.33 -14.04 0.71
CA THR A 230 11.93 -14.69 -0.47
C THR A 230 13.19 -14.02 -0.99
N GLY A 231 13.39 -12.73 -0.71
CA GLY A 231 14.40 -11.89 -1.36
C GLY A 231 14.15 -11.67 -2.86
N ALA A 232 12.90 -11.81 -3.31
CA ALA A 232 12.51 -11.74 -4.71
C ALA A 232 11.55 -10.57 -4.98
N SER A 233 11.49 -10.12 -6.23
CA SER A 233 10.47 -9.18 -6.71
C SER A 233 9.18 -9.90 -7.11
N PHE A 234 8.07 -9.17 -7.09
CA PHE A 234 6.75 -9.65 -7.50
C PHE A 234 5.98 -8.59 -8.29
N THR A 235 4.95 -9.02 -9.03
CA THR A 235 4.02 -8.13 -9.73
C THR A 235 2.66 -8.17 -9.07
N PHE A 236 2.16 -6.97 -8.74
CA PHE A 236 0.84 -6.75 -8.13
C PHE A 236 -0.12 -6.23 -9.19
N SER A 237 -1.35 -6.71 -9.20
CA SER A 237 -2.42 -6.13 -10.01
C SER A 237 -2.84 -4.75 -9.49
N THR A 238 -3.75 -4.10 -10.21
CA THR A 238 -4.67 -3.11 -9.64
C THR A 238 -5.29 -3.68 -8.35
N PRO A 239 -5.37 -2.92 -7.24
CA PRO A 239 -5.99 -3.40 -6.03
C PRO A 239 -7.45 -3.78 -6.27
N TYR A 240 -7.81 -5.03 -5.99
CA TYR A 240 -9.19 -5.50 -6.09
C TYR A 240 -10.02 -5.11 -4.87
N TYR A 241 -9.40 -4.86 -3.72
CA TYR A 241 -10.07 -4.45 -2.49
C TYR A 241 -9.15 -3.56 -1.65
N TYR A 242 -9.67 -2.46 -1.12
CA TYR A 242 -8.97 -1.56 -0.21
C TYR A 242 -9.38 -1.90 1.23
N ASP A 243 -8.44 -2.43 2.01
CA ASP A 243 -8.63 -2.81 3.40
C ASP A 243 -7.74 -1.97 4.34
N GLY A 244 -7.80 -2.30 5.63
CA GLY A 244 -6.74 -1.99 6.57
C GLY A 244 -6.86 -2.83 7.84
N MET A 245 -5.80 -2.84 8.63
CA MET A 245 -5.74 -3.40 9.97
C MET A 245 -6.82 -2.80 10.86
N ALA A 246 -7.60 -3.66 11.50
CA ALA A 246 -8.51 -3.31 12.58
C ALA A 246 -8.10 -4.03 13.87
N PHE A 247 -8.47 -3.46 15.02
CA PHE A 247 -8.36 -4.11 16.32
C PHE A 247 -9.63 -4.89 16.64
N ALA A 248 -9.50 -6.08 17.22
CA ALA A 248 -10.62 -6.91 17.62
C ALA A 248 -10.42 -7.54 18.99
N GLY A 249 -11.51 -7.81 19.71
CA GLY A 249 -11.46 -8.39 21.06
C GLY A 249 -12.49 -7.77 21.99
N ASN A 250 -12.07 -7.49 23.22
CA ASN A 250 -12.92 -6.82 24.21
C ASN A 250 -13.00 -5.31 23.92
N GLU A 251 -14.21 -4.76 23.89
CA GLU A 251 -14.49 -3.34 23.55
C GLU A 251 -13.58 -2.34 24.26
N THR A 252 -13.35 -2.48 25.58
CA THR A 252 -12.49 -1.56 26.35
C THR A 252 -11.03 -1.58 25.85
N PHE A 253 -10.48 -2.77 25.60
CA PHE A 253 -9.09 -2.88 25.12
C PHE A 253 -8.95 -2.58 23.62
N VAL A 254 -10.00 -2.78 22.82
CA VAL A 254 -10.06 -2.31 21.43
C VAL A 254 -9.94 -0.79 21.40
N THR A 255 -10.78 -0.06 22.16
CA THR A 255 -10.67 1.41 22.26
C THR A 255 -9.30 1.86 22.78
N CYS A 256 -8.71 1.16 23.74
CA CYS A 256 -7.33 1.43 24.17
C CYS A 256 -6.29 1.33 23.04
N ALA A 257 -6.45 0.34 22.13
CA ALA A 257 -5.56 0.14 20.99
C ALA A 257 -5.79 1.21 19.91
N GLU A 258 -7.05 1.51 19.60
CA GLU A 258 -7.48 2.55 18.65
C GLU A 258 -6.98 3.95 19.09
N GLU A 259 -7.04 4.27 20.39
CA GLU A 259 -6.50 5.51 20.96
C GLU A 259 -4.97 5.50 21.17
N ILE A 260 -4.29 4.37 20.93
CA ILE A 260 -2.86 4.13 21.26
C ILE A 260 -2.56 4.44 22.74
N LYS A 261 -3.57 4.24 23.61
CA LYS A 261 -3.54 4.56 25.03
C LYS A 261 -2.92 3.40 25.82
N ARG A 262 -1.90 3.71 26.63
CA ARG A 262 -1.05 2.70 27.31
C ARG A 262 -0.97 2.88 28.83
N TYR A 263 -1.97 3.54 29.43
CA TYR A 263 -2.04 3.86 30.85
C TYR A 263 -3.46 3.62 31.41
N ASP A 264 -3.63 3.75 32.72
CA ASP A 264 -4.83 3.34 33.46
C ASP A 264 -5.22 1.88 33.15
N GLU A 265 -6.48 1.59 32.87
CA GLU A 265 -6.97 0.26 32.48
C GLU A 265 -6.26 -0.29 31.23
N CYS A 266 -5.85 0.58 30.30
CA CYS A 266 -5.13 0.20 29.09
C CYS A 266 -3.70 -0.28 29.35
N SER A 267 -3.14 -0.12 30.57
CA SER A 267 -1.85 -0.69 30.93
C SER A 267 -1.83 -2.22 30.99
N HIS A 268 -3.00 -2.86 30.91
CA HIS A 268 -3.16 -4.31 30.82
C HIS A 268 -3.42 -4.82 29.39
N MET A 269 -3.37 -3.94 28.38
CA MET A 269 -3.57 -4.31 26.99
C MET A 269 -2.41 -5.14 26.45
N VAL A 270 -2.72 -6.25 25.77
CA VAL A 270 -1.76 -7.08 25.03
C VAL A 270 -2.37 -7.45 23.68
N ILE A 271 -1.73 -6.97 22.61
CA ILE A 271 -2.15 -7.13 21.21
C ILE A 271 -1.47 -8.35 20.60
N CYS A 272 -2.23 -9.32 20.09
CA CYS A 272 -1.68 -10.37 19.22
C CYS A 272 -1.66 -9.89 17.77
N VAL A 273 -0.52 -10.02 17.08
CA VAL A 273 -0.35 -9.59 15.69
C VAL A 273 0.54 -10.56 14.90
N THR A 274 0.17 -10.84 13.66
CA THR A 274 0.84 -11.83 12.80
C THR A 274 2.15 -11.27 12.24
N ALA A 275 3.26 -12.03 12.33
CA ALA A 275 4.52 -11.68 11.69
C ALA A 275 4.38 -11.54 10.16
N THR A 276 5.29 -10.79 9.51
CA THR A 276 5.34 -10.62 8.04
C THR A 276 4.11 -9.98 7.39
N THR A 277 3.21 -9.39 8.18
CA THR A 277 2.09 -8.56 7.68
C THR A 277 2.38 -7.07 7.86
N THR A 278 1.61 -6.26 7.14
CA THR A 278 1.56 -4.79 7.29
C THR A 278 0.97 -4.40 8.65
N ASP A 279 0.08 -5.22 9.22
CA ASP A 279 -0.44 -5.07 10.60
C ASP A 279 0.72 -5.06 11.62
N TYR A 280 1.67 -5.99 11.50
CA TYR A 280 2.85 -6.03 12.37
C TYR A 280 3.70 -4.77 12.22
N GLY A 281 3.87 -4.26 11.00
CA GLY A 281 4.57 -2.99 10.75
C GLY A 281 3.92 -1.83 11.50
N TYR A 282 2.59 -1.73 11.46
CA TYR A 282 1.85 -0.73 12.23
C TYR A 282 2.00 -0.94 13.74
N VAL A 283 1.71 -2.14 14.25
CA VAL A 283 1.77 -2.43 15.70
C VAL A 283 3.17 -2.20 16.27
N ALA A 284 4.22 -2.63 15.57
CA ALA A 284 5.61 -2.42 15.99
C ALA A 284 6.05 -0.94 15.92
N GLY A 285 5.49 -0.16 14.98
CA GLY A 285 5.71 1.30 14.91
C GLY A 285 4.98 2.08 16.01
N HIS A 286 3.81 1.60 16.45
CA HIS A 286 2.92 2.31 17.37
C HIS A 286 2.87 1.75 18.80
N PHE A 287 3.51 0.61 19.11
CA PHE A 287 3.53 0.01 20.46
C PHE A 287 4.93 -0.49 20.84
N THR A 288 5.26 -0.42 22.13
CA THR A 288 6.49 -1.03 22.66
C THR A 288 6.30 -2.54 22.83
N LEU A 289 7.39 -3.31 22.77
CA LEU A 289 7.37 -4.79 22.80
C LEU A 289 6.56 -5.39 23.97
N ASP A 290 6.44 -4.69 25.11
CA ASP A 290 5.66 -5.15 26.26
C ASP A 290 4.13 -5.16 26.03
N PHE A 291 3.64 -4.52 24.97
CA PHE A 291 2.20 -4.40 24.65
C PHE A 291 1.73 -5.33 23.52
N PHE A 292 2.61 -6.14 22.92
CA PHE A 292 2.19 -7.04 21.84
C PHE A 292 2.94 -8.37 21.81
N VAL A 293 2.29 -9.39 21.25
CA VAL A 293 2.81 -10.73 21.01
C VAL A 293 2.77 -11.00 19.51
N VAL A 294 3.91 -11.42 18.96
CA VAL A 294 4.03 -11.80 17.55
C VAL A 294 3.62 -13.25 17.37
N THR A 295 2.75 -13.51 16.39
CA THR A 295 2.22 -14.85 16.05
C THR A 295 2.54 -15.24 14.61
N THR A 296 2.27 -16.49 14.26
CA THR A 296 2.48 -17.06 12.91
C THR A 296 1.24 -16.98 12.01
N GLY A 297 0.07 -16.64 12.56
CA GLY A 297 -1.19 -16.52 11.81
C GLY A 297 -2.37 -16.06 12.68
N LEU A 298 -3.48 -15.70 12.03
CA LEU A 298 -4.69 -15.21 12.70
C LEU A 298 -5.31 -16.26 13.64
N GLU A 299 -5.36 -17.53 13.23
CA GLU A 299 -5.80 -18.64 14.09
C GLU A 299 -5.02 -18.69 15.41
N GLU A 300 -3.68 -18.56 15.37
CA GLU A 300 -2.85 -18.50 16.59
C GLU A 300 -3.17 -17.24 17.41
N SER A 301 -3.27 -16.06 16.78
CA SER A 301 -3.67 -14.82 17.45
C SER A 301 -5.00 -14.94 18.20
N ILE A 302 -5.98 -15.61 17.61
CA ILE A 302 -7.30 -15.83 18.22
C ILE A 302 -7.26 -16.90 19.31
N GLN A 303 -6.45 -17.96 19.16
CA GLN A 303 -6.21 -18.93 20.23
C GLN A 303 -5.52 -18.28 21.45
N LEU A 304 -4.55 -17.40 21.24
CA LEU A 304 -3.87 -16.62 22.28
C LEU A 304 -4.79 -15.56 22.91
N TYR A 305 -5.75 -15.02 22.17
CA TYR A 305 -6.84 -14.21 22.74
C TYR A 305 -7.74 -15.06 23.66
N PHE A 306 -8.22 -16.22 23.19
CA PHE A 306 -9.14 -17.05 23.99
C PHE A 306 -8.50 -17.68 25.24
N ASN A 307 -7.19 -17.92 25.24
CA ASN A 307 -6.47 -18.41 26.42
C ASN A 307 -6.06 -17.29 27.41
N GLY A 308 -6.27 -16.02 27.05
CA GLY A 308 -5.97 -14.85 27.87
C GLY A 308 -4.51 -14.37 27.83
N THR A 309 -3.70 -14.83 26.87
CA THR A 309 -2.35 -14.28 26.60
C THR A 309 -2.45 -12.89 25.97
N CYS A 310 -3.39 -12.72 25.05
CA CYS A 310 -3.77 -11.44 24.45
C CYS A 310 -5.19 -11.06 24.85
N ASN A 311 -5.52 -9.76 24.82
CA ASN A 311 -6.89 -9.25 24.98
C ASN A 311 -7.34 -8.35 23.81
N VAL A 312 -6.44 -8.12 22.85
CA VAL A 312 -6.69 -7.54 21.53
C VAL A 312 -6.02 -8.41 20.48
N VAL A 313 -6.61 -8.50 19.29
CA VAL A 313 -6.01 -9.04 18.06
C VAL A 313 -5.94 -7.91 17.05
N ALA A 314 -4.81 -7.77 16.37
CA ALA A 314 -4.61 -6.86 15.24
C ALA A 314 -4.38 -7.67 13.97
N SER A 315 -5.18 -7.39 12.93
CA SER A 315 -5.16 -8.08 11.64
C SER A 315 -5.96 -7.26 10.62
N SER A 316 -5.79 -7.54 9.33
CA SER A 316 -6.67 -7.00 8.28
C SER A 316 -8.15 -7.19 8.65
N ARG A 317 -8.96 -6.15 8.42
CA ARG A 317 -10.38 -6.19 8.76
C ARG A 317 -11.10 -7.25 7.93
N LEU A 318 -10.72 -7.49 6.67
CA LEU A 318 -11.27 -8.55 5.83
C LEU A 318 -11.03 -9.95 6.45
N ASP A 319 -9.84 -10.24 6.99
CA ASP A 319 -9.56 -11.52 7.64
C ASP A 319 -10.38 -11.70 8.92
N LEU A 320 -10.49 -10.65 9.75
CA LEU A 320 -11.29 -10.68 10.98
C LEU A 320 -12.77 -10.93 10.71
N LEU A 321 -13.32 -10.32 9.65
CA LEU A 321 -14.71 -10.53 9.23
C LEU A 321 -14.93 -11.94 8.65
N ASN A 322 -14.00 -12.44 7.83
CA ASN A 322 -14.05 -13.81 7.29
C ASN A 322 -13.98 -14.86 8.41
N TYR A 323 -12.98 -14.74 9.29
CA TYR A 323 -12.83 -15.63 10.43
C TYR A 323 -14.07 -15.61 11.33
N LYS A 324 -14.63 -14.42 11.62
CA LYS A 324 -15.86 -14.29 12.41
C LYS A 324 -17.06 -14.95 11.74
N SER A 325 -17.19 -14.83 10.41
CA SER A 325 -18.25 -15.49 9.63
C SER A 325 -18.17 -17.02 9.70
N ASN A 326 -16.97 -17.59 9.78
CA ASN A 326 -16.76 -19.04 9.86
C ASN A 326 -16.88 -19.60 11.29
N HIS A 327 -16.80 -18.76 12.32
CA HIS A 327 -16.74 -19.16 13.75
C HIS A 327 -17.81 -18.47 14.62
N LEU A 328 -19.01 -18.23 14.07
CA LEU A 328 -20.14 -17.59 14.75
C LEU A 328 -20.64 -18.34 16.00
N ASP A 329 -20.28 -19.61 16.17
CA ASP A 329 -20.58 -20.43 17.34
C ASP A 329 -19.62 -20.20 18.52
N VAL A 330 -18.40 -19.72 18.26
CA VAL A 330 -17.36 -19.45 19.26
C VAL A 330 -17.19 -17.94 19.52
N LEU A 331 -17.25 -17.11 18.48
CA LEU A 331 -17.10 -15.65 18.56
C LEU A 331 -18.43 -14.97 18.92
N THR A 332 -18.67 -14.87 20.23
CA THR A 332 -19.88 -14.25 20.79
C THR A 332 -19.93 -12.74 20.58
N SER A 333 -21.05 -12.10 20.97
CA SER A 333 -21.25 -10.65 20.87
C SER A 333 -20.25 -9.79 21.67
N SER A 334 -19.46 -10.37 22.58
CA SER A 334 -18.39 -9.64 23.29
C SER A 334 -17.08 -9.56 22.50
N PHE A 335 -16.96 -10.23 21.35
CA PHE A 335 -15.85 -10.06 20.42
C PHE A 335 -16.20 -8.98 19.38
N VAL A 336 -15.82 -7.75 19.70
CA VAL A 336 -15.98 -6.57 18.83
C VAL A 336 -14.85 -6.54 17.81
N ILE A 337 -15.14 -6.06 16.59
CA ILE A 337 -14.14 -5.72 15.57
C ILE A 337 -14.29 -4.21 15.33
N GLY A 338 -13.24 -3.45 15.63
CA GLY A 338 -13.18 -1.99 15.45
C GLY A 338 -13.52 -1.61 14.01
N VAL A 339 -14.30 -0.53 13.86
CA VAL A 339 -14.79 -0.09 12.54
C VAL A 339 -13.75 0.71 11.76
N ASP A 340 -12.83 1.34 12.48
CA ASP A 340 -11.75 2.14 11.91
C ASP A 340 -10.58 1.25 11.47
N THR A 341 -9.88 1.69 10.43
CA THR A 341 -8.70 1.03 9.86
C THR A 341 -7.47 1.92 10.03
N PHE A 342 -6.36 1.32 10.44
CA PHE A 342 -5.22 2.08 10.98
C PHE A 342 -3.99 2.17 10.05
N ASN A 343 -3.98 1.37 8.98
CA ASN A 343 -3.01 1.43 7.90
C ASN A 343 -3.78 1.40 6.55
N ASN A 344 -3.04 1.54 5.45
CA ASN A 344 -3.56 1.36 4.10
C ASN A 344 -3.20 -0.04 3.61
N ASP A 345 -4.16 -0.92 3.38
CA ASP A 345 -3.93 -2.24 2.79
C ASP A 345 -4.64 -2.39 1.41
N PRO A 346 -4.06 -1.83 0.32
CA PRO A 346 -4.53 -2.11 -1.05
C PRO A 346 -4.23 -3.57 -1.43
N LEU A 347 -5.25 -4.43 -1.34
CA LEU A 347 -5.15 -5.87 -1.61
C LEU A 347 -5.20 -6.13 -3.12
N SER A 348 -4.18 -6.81 -3.65
CA SER A 348 -4.04 -7.09 -5.09
C SER A 348 -3.78 -8.57 -5.33
N TYR A 349 -4.00 -9.04 -6.56
CA TYR A 349 -3.43 -10.32 -6.96
C TYR A 349 -1.91 -10.21 -7.05
N VAL A 350 -1.21 -11.29 -6.71
CA VAL A 350 0.25 -11.34 -6.85
C VAL A 350 0.68 -12.42 -7.83
N THR A 351 1.56 -12.06 -8.73
CA THR A 351 2.15 -12.91 -9.77
C THR A 351 3.67 -12.77 -9.78
N ARG A 352 4.38 -13.73 -10.38
CA ARG A 352 5.85 -13.62 -10.55
C ARG A 352 6.19 -12.56 -11.60
N PRO A 353 7.32 -11.86 -11.47
CA PRO A 353 7.71 -10.80 -12.41
C PRO A 353 8.32 -11.34 -13.71
N ASP A 354 8.61 -12.65 -13.79
CA ASP A 354 9.19 -13.30 -14.96
C ASP A 354 8.16 -13.64 -16.05
N ASP A 355 6.88 -13.39 -15.80
CA ASP A 355 5.78 -13.60 -16.72
C ASP A 355 4.82 -12.39 -16.74
N PRO A 356 5.14 -11.35 -17.52
CA PRO A 356 4.38 -10.11 -17.53
C PRO A 356 3.10 -10.22 -18.37
N GLU A 357 2.98 -11.21 -19.24
CA GLU A 357 1.72 -11.55 -19.93
C GLU A 357 0.72 -12.13 -18.92
N TRP A 358 1.13 -13.10 -18.10
CA TRP A 358 0.29 -13.63 -17.03
C TRP A 358 -0.11 -12.55 -16.01
N SER A 359 0.84 -11.69 -15.65
CA SER A 359 0.59 -10.53 -14.79
C SER A 359 -0.52 -9.63 -15.37
N ALA A 360 -0.45 -9.34 -16.67
CA ALA A 360 -1.43 -8.53 -17.37
C ALA A 360 -2.80 -9.23 -17.48
N ILE A 361 -2.87 -10.53 -17.79
CA ILE A 361 -4.13 -11.29 -17.79
C ILE A 361 -4.84 -11.20 -16.43
N VAL A 362 -4.10 -11.39 -15.34
CA VAL A 362 -4.64 -11.36 -13.98
C VAL A 362 -5.13 -9.96 -13.59
N ASP A 363 -4.42 -8.90 -14.00
CA ASP A 363 -4.86 -7.51 -13.80
C ASP A 363 -6.11 -7.17 -14.65
N TRP A 364 -6.14 -7.58 -15.92
CA TRP A 364 -7.31 -7.43 -16.79
C TRP A 364 -8.57 -8.12 -16.23
N VAL A 365 -8.44 -9.23 -15.50
CA VAL A 365 -9.58 -9.85 -14.79
C VAL A 365 -10.15 -8.90 -13.73
N VAL A 366 -9.31 -8.19 -12.95
CA VAL A 366 -9.78 -7.16 -12.00
C VAL A 366 -10.51 -6.03 -12.74
N GLN A 367 -9.89 -5.53 -13.82
CA GLN A 367 -10.47 -4.47 -14.66
C GLN A 367 -11.84 -4.87 -15.23
N ALA A 368 -11.99 -6.10 -15.72
CA ALA A 368 -13.25 -6.63 -16.23
C ALA A 368 -14.34 -6.68 -15.14
N LEU A 369 -14.01 -7.08 -13.91
CA LEU A 369 -14.97 -7.09 -12.80
C LEU A 369 -15.46 -5.69 -12.44
N PHE A 370 -14.57 -4.69 -12.45
CA PHE A 370 -14.92 -3.28 -12.24
C PHE A 370 -15.73 -2.70 -13.41
N TYR A 371 -15.35 -2.99 -14.65
CA TYR A 371 -16.09 -2.61 -15.86
C TYR A 371 -17.52 -3.16 -15.82
N GLY A 372 -17.67 -4.43 -15.45
CA GLY A 372 -18.99 -5.06 -15.28
C GLY A 372 -19.89 -4.33 -14.28
N GLU A 373 -19.36 -3.92 -13.12
CA GLU A 373 -20.13 -3.15 -12.14
C GLU A 373 -20.58 -1.79 -12.68
N ARG A 374 -19.66 -1.01 -13.27
CA ARG A 374 -19.93 0.34 -13.81
C ARG A 374 -20.93 0.34 -14.96
N GLN A 375 -20.80 -0.62 -15.87
CA GLN A 375 -21.68 -0.76 -17.04
C GLN A 375 -22.99 -1.50 -16.70
N GLY A 376 -23.14 -2.02 -15.48
CA GLY A 376 -24.30 -2.82 -15.06
C GLY A 376 -24.40 -4.17 -15.78
N ILE A 377 -23.28 -4.71 -16.26
CA ILE A 377 -23.19 -6.05 -16.85
C ILE A 377 -23.09 -7.05 -15.71
N THR A 378 -24.02 -8.01 -15.67
CA THR A 378 -24.13 -9.00 -14.59
C THR A 378 -23.90 -10.43 -15.07
N LYS A 379 -23.81 -11.36 -14.11
CA LYS A 379 -23.72 -12.80 -14.33
C LYS A 379 -24.79 -13.29 -15.33
N ASN A 380 -24.35 -13.95 -16.41
CA ASN A 380 -25.24 -14.48 -17.43
C ASN A 380 -24.72 -15.82 -17.96
N ALA A 381 -25.29 -16.92 -17.46
CA ALA A 381 -24.93 -18.28 -17.85
C ALA A 381 -25.18 -18.64 -19.33
N THR A 382 -25.87 -17.77 -20.11
CA THR A 382 -26.06 -17.96 -21.57
C THR A 382 -24.91 -17.33 -22.37
N LEU A 383 -24.23 -16.33 -21.81
CA LEU A 383 -23.08 -15.64 -22.42
C LEU A 383 -21.74 -16.11 -21.83
N CYS A 384 -21.77 -16.79 -20.68
CA CYS A 384 -20.63 -17.50 -20.13
C CYS A 384 -20.23 -18.68 -21.04
N GLU A 385 -19.10 -18.55 -21.72
CA GLU A 385 -18.55 -19.62 -22.54
C GLU A 385 -17.94 -20.69 -21.63
N THR A 386 -18.58 -21.85 -21.57
CA THR A 386 -18.08 -22.99 -20.78
C THR A 386 -17.74 -24.18 -21.66
N ASN A 387 -16.64 -24.86 -21.34
CA ASN A 387 -16.26 -26.15 -21.96
C ASN A 387 -16.15 -26.12 -23.50
N THR A 388 -15.55 -25.08 -24.08
CA THR A 388 -15.10 -25.15 -25.48
C THR A 388 -13.92 -26.13 -25.60
N ASN A 389 -13.90 -26.97 -26.64
CA ASN A 389 -12.70 -27.75 -27.01
C ASN A 389 -11.65 -26.88 -27.74
N ASP A 390 -11.89 -25.57 -27.77
CA ASP A 390 -11.12 -24.54 -28.46
C ASP A 390 -10.64 -23.59 -27.35
N MET A 391 -9.57 -23.99 -26.67
CA MET A 391 -8.84 -23.16 -25.72
C MET A 391 -7.68 -22.55 -26.50
N SER A 392 -7.64 -21.22 -26.63
CA SER A 392 -6.47 -20.56 -27.19
C SER A 392 -5.38 -20.40 -26.14
N TYR A 393 -4.15 -20.59 -26.57
CA TYR A 393 -2.93 -20.38 -25.79
C TYR A 393 -2.40 -18.95 -25.91
N GLU A 394 -3.03 -18.11 -26.73
CA GLU A 394 -2.66 -16.71 -26.94
C GLU A 394 -3.61 -15.81 -26.14
N TRP A 395 -3.08 -14.80 -25.45
CA TRP A 395 -3.87 -13.85 -24.63
C TRP A 395 -4.93 -13.10 -25.46
N SER A 396 -4.69 -12.89 -26.76
CA SER A 396 -5.55 -12.09 -27.65
C SER A 396 -6.92 -12.69 -27.89
N ASP A 397 -7.07 -13.99 -27.65
CA ASP A 397 -8.27 -14.75 -27.91
C ASP A 397 -9.07 -15.02 -26.60
N LEU A 398 -8.57 -14.52 -25.46
CA LEU A 398 -9.22 -14.71 -24.16
C LEU A 398 -10.46 -13.80 -24.01
N ASN A 399 -11.61 -14.42 -23.75
CA ASN A 399 -12.84 -13.68 -23.48
C ASN A 399 -12.89 -13.19 -22.01
N PHE A 400 -12.36 -11.99 -21.75
CA PHE A 400 -12.38 -11.39 -20.42
C PHE A 400 -13.79 -11.14 -19.86
N LEU A 401 -14.83 -11.06 -20.69
CA LEU A 401 -16.21 -10.95 -20.20
C LEU A 401 -16.68 -12.25 -19.51
N ASN A 402 -16.01 -13.39 -19.69
CA ASN A 402 -16.30 -14.61 -18.92
C ASN A 402 -16.11 -14.40 -17.40
N ALA A 403 -15.21 -13.51 -16.96
CA ALA A 403 -15.12 -13.15 -15.54
C ALA A 403 -16.48 -12.66 -15.00
N ILE A 404 -17.13 -11.76 -15.75
CA ILE A 404 -18.43 -11.18 -15.40
C ILE A 404 -19.56 -12.20 -15.64
N TYR A 405 -19.66 -12.78 -16.84
CA TYR A 405 -20.79 -13.63 -17.21
C TYR A 405 -20.82 -14.95 -16.44
N CYS A 406 -19.67 -15.52 -16.10
CA CYS A 406 -19.59 -16.80 -15.39
C CYS A 406 -19.59 -16.65 -13.87
N VAL A 407 -18.92 -15.63 -13.30
CA VAL A 407 -18.81 -15.43 -11.84
C VAL A 407 -19.76 -14.33 -11.39
N GLY A 408 -19.61 -13.12 -11.89
CA GLY A 408 -20.47 -11.97 -11.63
C GLY A 408 -19.69 -10.67 -11.80
N SER A 409 -20.37 -9.52 -11.78
CA SER A 409 -19.68 -8.23 -11.60
C SER A 409 -19.02 -8.15 -10.22
N TYR A 410 -18.14 -7.16 -10.00
CA TYR A 410 -17.53 -6.96 -8.69
C TYR A 410 -18.56 -6.81 -7.55
N ASP A 411 -19.65 -6.05 -7.76
CA ASP A 411 -20.73 -5.93 -6.79
C ASP A 411 -21.48 -7.24 -6.54
N GLU A 412 -21.70 -8.08 -7.57
CA GLU A 412 -22.31 -9.40 -7.39
C GLU A 412 -21.40 -10.36 -6.61
N ILE A 413 -20.09 -10.32 -6.85
CA ILE A 413 -19.09 -11.10 -6.09
C ILE A 413 -19.05 -10.61 -4.63
N TYR A 414 -19.04 -9.30 -4.40
CA TYR A 414 -19.11 -8.72 -3.06
C TYR A 414 -20.38 -9.17 -2.32
N ASN A 415 -21.55 -8.96 -2.92
CA ASN A 415 -22.86 -9.19 -2.30
C ASN A 415 -23.31 -10.67 -2.24
N SER A 416 -22.55 -11.59 -2.85
CA SER A 416 -22.78 -13.04 -2.72
C SER A 416 -21.83 -13.73 -1.73
N SER A 417 -20.88 -12.97 -1.17
CA SER A 417 -19.81 -13.48 -0.30
C SER A 417 -20.08 -13.30 1.21
N GLU A 418 -19.11 -13.64 2.05
CA GLU A 418 -19.08 -13.34 3.48
C GLU A 418 -19.20 -11.84 3.81
N LEU A 419 -19.00 -10.96 2.82
CA LEU A 419 -19.11 -9.51 2.95
C LEU A 419 -20.55 -8.98 2.88
N ALA A 420 -21.49 -9.75 2.34
CA ALA A 420 -22.89 -9.34 2.15
C ALA A 420 -23.63 -8.95 3.46
N GLN A 421 -23.11 -9.37 4.61
CA GLN A 421 -23.64 -9.04 5.94
C GLN A 421 -23.12 -7.70 6.49
N TYR A 422 -22.19 -7.04 5.80
CA TYR A 422 -21.56 -5.78 6.20
C TYR A 422 -21.85 -4.68 5.18
N THR A 423 -21.93 -3.43 5.63
CA THR A 423 -22.05 -2.28 4.72
C THR A 423 -20.76 -2.13 3.93
N ARG A 424 -20.84 -2.24 2.60
CA ARG A 424 -19.73 -1.97 1.67
C ARG A 424 -19.16 -0.57 1.91
N THR A 425 -17.87 -0.49 2.23
CA THR A 425 -17.20 0.80 2.50
C THR A 425 -17.07 1.62 1.22
N ALA A 426 -17.13 2.94 1.32
CA ALA A 426 -17.13 3.83 0.16
C ALA A 426 -15.91 3.60 -0.74
N ILE A 427 -14.71 3.48 -0.16
CA ILE A 427 -13.47 3.17 -0.88
C ILE A 427 -13.56 1.94 -1.79
N ASN A 428 -14.28 0.90 -1.38
CA ASN A 428 -14.52 -0.32 -2.16
C ASN A 428 -15.68 -0.19 -3.16
N THR A 429 -15.99 1.02 -3.66
CA THR A 429 -16.99 1.26 -4.71
C THR A 429 -16.42 2.01 -5.90
N ILE A 430 -17.15 1.99 -7.02
CA ILE A 430 -16.76 2.61 -8.29
C ILE A 430 -16.63 4.15 -8.16
N ASN A 431 -15.46 4.71 -8.45
CA ASN A 431 -15.21 6.14 -8.42
C ASN A 431 -15.83 6.88 -9.63
N ASN A 432 -16.74 7.79 -9.31
CA ASN A 432 -17.53 8.56 -10.27
C ASN A 432 -17.25 10.08 -10.17
N GLY A 433 -15.97 10.46 -10.08
CA GLY A 433 -15.51 11.85 -10.08
C GLY A 433 -15.04 12.39 -8.72
N THR A 434 -14.66 11.50 -7.79
CA THR A 434 -14.12 11.83 -6.46
C THR A 434 -12.58 11.74 -6.45
N PRO A 435 -11.88 12.33 -5.45
CA PRO A 435 -10.44 12.18 -5.25
C PRO A 435 -9.95 10.73 -5.39
N MET A 436 -8.79 10.53 -6.01
CA MET A 436 -8.26 9.20 -6.37
C MET A 436 -6.79 8.97 -6.01
N LEU A 437 -6.04 9.98 -5.60
CA LEU A 437 -4.66 9.73 -5.19
C LEU A 437 -4.70 8.92 -3.89
N TYR A 438 -4.15 7.72 -3.94
CA TYR A 438 -4.13 6.77 -2.84
C TYR A 438 -2.69 6.36 -2.54
N ILE A 439 -2.36 6.26 -1.26
CA ILE A 439 -1.00 6.00 -0.79
C ILE A 439 -0.80 4.49 -0.71
N ILE A 440 -0.12 3.93 -1.71
CA ILE A 440 0.43 2.58 -1.64
C ILE A 440 1.57 2.61 -0.60
N PRO A 441 1.54 1.78 0.46
CA PRO A 441 2.59 1.78 1.47
C PRO A 441 3.94 1.39 0.87
N TYR A 442 5.03 1.97 1.36
CA TYR A 442 6.36 1.51 0.98
C TYR A 442 6.68 0.11 1.51
N GLY A 443 6.16 -0.28 2.68
CA GLY A 443 6.69 -1.41 3.43
C GLY A 443 8.05 -1.05 4.05
N ASN A 444 8.92 -2.04 4.25
CA ASN A 444 10.29 -1.81 4.67
C ASN A 444 11.13 -1.20 3.53
N LEU A 445 11.68 0.00 3.75
CA LEU A 445 12.54 0.71 2.80
C LEU A 445 14.01 0.25 2.85
N ASP A 446 14.37 -0.57 3.85
CA ASP A 446 15.70 -1.12 4.02
C ASP A 446 15.86 -2.49 3.33
N ASN A 447 16.88 -2.62 2.48
CA ASN A 447 17.26 -3.90 1.90
C ASN A 447 18.09 -4.71 2.91
N ALA A 448 17.49 -5.75 3.51
CA ALA A 448 18.17 -6.63 4.47
C ALA A 448 19.32 -7.47 3.84
N ASN A 449 19.40 -7.54 2.51
CA ASN A 449 20.34 -8.40 1.76
C ASN A 449 21.45 -7.60 1.06
N ASP A 450 21.98 -6.55 1.72
CA ASP A 450 22.98 -5.60 1.22
C ASP A 450 24.31 -6.25 0.72
N GLU A 451 24.54 -7.55 1.00
CA GLU A 451 25.69 -8.32 0.50
C GLU A 451 25.47 -9.00 -0.88
N LEU A 452 24.23 -9.10 -1.38
CA LEU A 452 23.96 -9.59 -2.73
C LEU A 452 24.14 -8.44 -3.73
N PHE A 453 25.17 -8.56 -4.58
CA PHE A 453 25.46 -7.59 -5.64
C PHE A 453 24.20 -7.27 -6.46
N TYR A 454 23.66 -6.07 -6.23
CA TYR A 454 22.51 -5.58 -6.98
C TYR A 454 22.94 -5.33 -8.43
N GLU A 455 22.51 -6.19 -9.37
CA GLU A 455 22.76 -5.96 -10.79
C GLU A 455 21.86 -4.81 -11.26
N MET A 456 22.41 -3.59 -11.20
CA MET A 456 21.75 -2.37 -11.63
C MET A 456 21.15 -2.58 -13.03
N SER A 457 19.83 -2.39 -13.14
CA SER A 457 19.11 -2.77 -14.35
C SER A 457 19.63 -2.03 -15.59
N GLU A 458 19.39 -2.59 -16.78
CA GLU A 458 19.94 -2.07 -18.01
C GLU A 458 19.59 -0.58 -18.20
N THR A 459 18.38 -0.16 -17.85
CA THR A 459 17.96 1.23 -17.97
C THR A 459 18.65 2.15 -16.97
N PHE A 460 18.81 1.75 -15.70
CA PHE A 460 19.61 2.51 -14.74
C PHE A 460 21.05 2.68 -15.24
N ALA A 461 21.67 1.61 -15.75
CA ALA A 461 23.03 1.65 -16.28
C ALA A 461 23.15 2.59 -17.50
N ARG A 462 22.18 2.58 -18.43
CA ARG A 462 22.12 3.55 -19.53
C ARG A 462 21.98 4.99 -19.02
N VAL A 463 21.06 5.25 -18.09
CA VAL A 463 20.77 6.58 -17.53
C VAL A 463 21.99 7.17 -16.80
N LYS A 464 22.58 6.44 -15.84
CA LYS A 464 23.78 6.87 -15.09
C LYS A 464 24.97 7.06 -16.04
N SER A 465 25.23 6.13 -16.96
CA SER A 465 26.42 6.21 -17.86
C SER A 465 26.41 7.41 -18.81
N ARG A 466 25.24 7.86 -19.27
CA ARG A 466 25.10 9.07 -20.09
C ARG A 466 24.81 10.35 -19.28
N ASN A 467 24.66 10.23 -17.95
CA ASN A 467 24.25 11.30 -17.01
C ASN A 467 23.03 12.10 -17.50
N LYS A 468 22.06 11.40 -18.10
CA LYS A 468 20.81 11.96 -18.61
C LYS A 468 19.69 10.91 -18.58
N LEU A 469 18.45 11.34 -18.38
CA LEU A 469 17.22 10.60 -18.68
C LEU A 469 16.71 11.04 -20.07
N ASN A 470 16.47 10.11 -21.01
CA ASN A 470 15.78 10.42 -22.25
C ASN A 470 14.27 10.29 -22.00
N CYS A 471 13.60 11.43 -21.85
CA CYS A 471 12.18 11.49 -21.54
C CYS A 471 11.36 11.71 -22.82
N GLY A 472 10.49 10.77 -23.16
CA GLY A 472 9.50 10.90 -24.23
C GLY A 472 8.26 11.64 -23.74
N LEU A 473 7.83 12.65 -24.49
CA LEU A 473 6.61 13.40 -24.20
C LEU A 473 5.70 13.39 -25.42
N LEU A 474 4.46 12.89 -25.23
CA LEU A 474 3.39 13.12 -26.19
C LEU A 474 2.88 14.56 -26.03
N ILE A 475 2.73 15.24 -27.16
CA ILE A 475 2.39 16.67 -27.22
C ILE A 475 1.13 16.83 -28.08
N PRO A 476 0.11 17.57 -27.61
CA PRO A 476 -1.09 17.83 -28.39
C PRO A 476 -0.81 18.51 -29.73
N ASP A 477 -1.61 18.18 -30.74
CA ASP A 477 -1.55 18.80 -32.06
C ASP A 477 -1.65 20.33 -31.96
N GLY A 478 -0.72 21.03 -32.62
CA GLY A 478 -0.66 22.49 -32.66
C GLY A 478 0.16 23.15 -31.55
N TYR A 479 0.69 22.42 -30.57
CA TYR A 479 1.65 22.98 -29.61
C TYR A 479 3.06 23.11 -30.25
N ASP A 480 3.46 24.34 -30.56
CA ASP A 480 4.80 24.69 -31.08
C ASP A 480 5.76 25.25 -29.99
N GLY A 481 5.28 25.36 -28.75
CA GLY A 481 5.98 25.96 -27.63
C GLY A 481 7.27 25.24 -27.21
N ASN A 482 8.03 25.89 -26.32
CA ASN A 482 9.18 25.24 -25.70
C ASN A 482 8.72 24.35 -24.54
N VAL A 483 8.77 23.03 -24.75
CA VAL A 483 8.43 21.99 -23.76
C VAL A 483 9.08 22.22 -22.39
N SER A 484 10.33 22.70 -22.33
CA SER A 484 10.99 22.92 -21.03
C SER A 484 10.39 24.05 -20.17
N VAL A 485 9.35 24.72 -20.67
CA VAL A 485 8.55 25.75 -19.98
C VAL A 485 7.06 25.59 -20.35
N ALA A 486 6.63 24.35 -20.63
CA ALA A 486 5.22 24.03 -20.85
C ALA A 486 4.42 24.12 -19.56
N ASP A 487 3.12 24.38 -19.69
CA ASP A 487 2.10 24.31 -18.65
C ASP A 487 1.14 23.13 -18.92
N GLY A 488 0.13 23.00 -18.06
CA GLY A 488 -0.86 21.93 -18.08
C GLY A 488 -0.25 20.54 -18.02
N LEU A 489 -0.89 19.58 -18.71
CA LEU A 489 -0.46 18.18 -18.72
C LEU A 489 0.95 17.97 -19.31
N VAL A 490 1.36 18.79 -20.30
CA VAL A 490 2.71 18.69 -20.89
C VAL A 490 3.76 19.20 -19.91
N GLY A 491 3.48 20.32 -19.23
CA GLY A 491 4.31 20.82 -18.12
C GLY A 491 4.42 19.81 -16.98
N MET A 492 3.30 19.19 -16.59
CA MET A 492 3.29 18.18 -15.53
C MET A 492 4.14 16.95 -15.91
N GLY A 493 4.08 16.51 -17.16
CA GLY A 493 4.99 15.50 -17.68
C GLY A 493 6.47 15.92 -17.62
N VAL A 494 6.77 17.20 -17.87
CA VAL A 494 8.12 17.76 -17.72
C VAL A 494 8.58 17.76 -16.26
N SER A 495 7.73 18.18 -15.31
CA SER A 495 8.02 18.08 -13.87
C SER A 495 8.33 16.65 -13.47
N TYR A 496 7.53 15.65 -13.87
CA TYR A 496 7.84 14.25 -13.55
C TYR A 496 9.11 13.72 -14.25
N CYS A 497 9.43 14.15 -15.47
CA CYS A 497 10.76 13.87 -16.08
C CYS A 497 11.91 14.42 -15.22
N GLN A 498 11.77 15.62 -14.67
CA GLN A 498 12.78 16.28 -13.85
C GLN A 498 12.91 15.63 -12.47
N THR A 499 11.79 15.27 -11.84
CA THR A 499 11.72 14.51 -10.59
C THR A 499 12.41 13.15 -10.73
N LEU A 500 12.17 12.41 -11.82
CA LEU A 500 12.86 11.16 -12.14
C LEU A 500 14.35 11.35 -12.43
N ALA A 501 14.73 12.41 -13.17
CA ALA A 501 16.15 12.68 -13.42
C ALA A 501 16.88 13.06 -12.13
N SER A 502 16.27 13.86 -11.26
CA SER A 502 16.83 14.27 -9.97
C SER A 502 17.09 13.06 -9.07
N SER A 503 16.08 12.18 -8.92
CA SER A 503 16.17 10.98 -8.06
C SER A 503 17.18 9.94 -8.54
N MET A 504 17.54 9.94 -9.84
CA MET A 504 18.51 9.02 -10.43
C MET A 504 19.90 9.61 -10.64
N LEU A 505 20.03 10.94 -10.69
CA LEU A 505 21.26 11.65 -11.10
C LEU A 505 21.74 12.62 -10.01
N ASP A 506 21.62 12.19 -8.75
CA ASP A 506 22.23 12.83 -7.58
C ASP A 506 21.77 14.31 -7.43
N GLY A 507 20.46 14.54 -7.51
CA GLY A 507 19.82 15.87 -7.43
C GLY A 507 19.79 16.67 -8.74
N ASN A 508 20.26 16.11 -9.87
CA ASN A 508 20.34 16.83 -11.14
C ASN A 508 18.99 16.86 -11.90
N LEU A 509 18.07 17.74 -11.50
CA LEU A 509 16.80 17.99 -12.20
C LEU A 509 16.96 18.42 -13.67
N TYR A 510 18.10 19.02 -14.05
CA TYR A 510 18.43 19.36 -15.45
C TYR A 510 19.04 18.17 -16.22
N GLY A 511 19.08 16.99 -15.59
CA GLY A 511 19.52 15.72 -16.14
C GLY A 511 18.58 15.13 -17.20
N VAL A 512 17.73 15.91 -17.85
CA VAL A 512 16.78 15.41 -18.86
C VAL A 512 17.23 15.73 -20.29
N ASN A 513 16.84 14.87 -21.23
CA ASN A 513 16.81 15.09 -22.67
C ASN A 513 15.38 14.80 -23.18
N TYR A 514 14.69 15.80 -23.72
CA TYR A 514 13.28 15.68 -24.10
C TYR A 514 13.11 15.29 -25.57
N THR A 515 12.42 14.18 -25.83
CA THR A 515 12.01 13.78 -27.17
C THR A 515 10.51 13.99 -27.32
N ARG A 516 10.11 14.68 -28.39
CA ARG A 516 8.74 15.10 -28.64
C ARG A 516 8.04 14.16 -29.61
N PHE A 517 6.81 13.77 -29.32
CA PHE A 517 5.97 12.95 -30.20
C PHE A 517 4.59 13.57 -30.38
N GLN A 518 4.04 13.44 -31.59
CA GLN A 518 2.65 13.83 -31.91
C GLN A 518 1.69 12.63 -31.89
N TYR A 519 2.22 11.40 -32.02
CA TYR A 519 1.45 10.16 -32.14
C TYR A 519 1.97 9.13 -31.12
N ALA A 520 1.04 8.45 -30.44
CA ALA A 520 1.36 7.50 -29.38
C ALA A 520 2.09 6.25 -29.90
N GLU A 521 1.81 5.82 -31.13
CA GLU A 521 2.45 4.66 -31.76
C GLU A 521 3.94 4.93 -32.00
N MET A 522 4.30 6.16 -32.37
CA MET A 522 5.69 6.56 -32.56
C MET A 522 6.46 6.63 -31.24
N SER A 523 5.82 7.10 -30.16
CA SER A 523 6.47 7.18 -28.85
C SER A 523 6.63 5.81 -28.19
N LEU A 524 5.65 4.91 -28.34
CA LEU A 524 5.73 3.51 -27.91
C LEU A 524 6.83 2.74 -28.66
N ALA A 525 6.98 2.98 -29.97
CA ALA A 525 8.08 2.42 -30.76
C ALA A 525 9.45 2.95 -30.30
N ALA A 526 9.57 4.25 -30.01
CA ALA A 526 10.79 4.85 -29.48
C ALA A 526 11.16 4.31 -28.09
N LEU A 527 10.16 4.08 -27.22
CA LEU A 527 10.37 3.44 -25.92
C LEU A 527 10.87 2.00 -26.10
N ASN A 528 10.25 1.21 -26.97
CA ASN A 528 10.69 -0.15 -27.30
C ASN A 528 12.13 -0.20 -27.86
N ASN A 529 12.46 0.74 -28.76
CA ASN A 529 13.79 0.85 -29.36
C ASN A 529 14.88 1.38 -28.41
N LYS A 530 14.52 1.78 -27.17
CA LYS A 530 15.41 2.42 -26.18
C LYS A 530 15.93 3.80 -26.61
N ASP A 531 15.23 4.47 -27.53
CA ASP A 531 15.49 5.87 -27.90
C ASP A 531 15.13 6.81 -26.72
N VAL A 532 14.04 6.46 -26.01
CA VAL A 532 13.63 7.03 -24.72
C VAL A 532 13.54 5.93 -23.67
N ASP A 533 13.70 6.29 -22.39
CA ASP A 533 13.62 5.33 -21.27
C ASP A 533 12.26 5.35 -20.57
N VAL A 534 11.60 6.51 -20.58
CA VAL A 534 10.26 6.74 -20.02
C VAL A 534 9.43 7.54 -21.02
N LEU A 535 8.12 7.39 -20.94
CA LEU A 535 7.15 8.08 -21.79
C LEU A 535 5.97 8.62 -20.97
N LEU A 536 5.67 9.90 -21.11
CA LEU A 536 4.61 10.61 -20.40
C LEU A 536 3.68 11.37 -21.38
N GLY A 537 2.53 11.82 -20.88
CA GLY A 537 1.49 12.48 -21.68
C GLY A 537 0.66 11.54 -22.56
N VAL A 538 0.90 10.23 -22.48
CA VAL A 538 0.14 9.20 -23.19
C VAL A 538 -0.89 8.59 -22.24
N THR A 539 -2.13 8.41 -22.69
CA THR A 539 -3.17 7.74 -21.90
C THR A 539 -2.88 6.25 -21.73
N ALA A 540 -3.17 5.68 -20.56
CA ALA A 540 -3.15 4.22 -20.39
C ALA A 540 -4.22 3.57 -21.28
N ASP A 541 -3.86 2.46 -21.90
CA ASP A 541 -4.77 1.56 -22.58
C ASP A 541 -4.28 0.16 -22.26
N MET A 542 -5.14 -0.64 -21.63
CA MET A 542 -4.78 -1.97 -21.13
C MET A 542 -4.29 -2.91 -22.23
N ALA A 543 -4.68 -2.69 -23.49
CA ALA A 543 -4.15 -3.39 -24.67
C ALA A 543 -2.62 -3.34 -24.78
N ARG A 544 -1.99 -2.27 -24.28
CA ARG A 544 -0.55 -2.02 -24.44
C ARG A 544 0.30 -2.81 -23.45
N ASN A 545 -0.31 -3.45 -22.45
CA ASN A 545 0.39 -4.39 -21.57
C ASN A 545 0.88 -5.63 -22.33
N PHE A 546 0.23 -6.02 -23.43
CA PHE A 546 0.55 -7.27 -24.14
C PHE A 546 1.47 -7.09 -25.36
N GLY A 547 1.75 -5.86 -25.77
CA GLY A 547 2.43 -5.59 -27.04
C GLY A 547 1.55 -5.91 -28.25
N ASN A 548 2.16 -6.01 -29.44
CA ASN A 548 1.42 -6.26 -30.69
C ASN A 548 2.18 -7.17 -31.68
N GLY A 549 3.09 -8.00 -31.16
CA GLY A 549 3.97 -8.88 -31.96
C GLY A 549 5.08 -8.17 -32.73
N SER A 550 4.98 -6.85 -32.94
CA SER A 550 6.06 -6.00 -33.49
C SER A 550 6.77 -5.16 -32.42
N LEU A 551 6.07 -4.87 -31.32
CA LEU A 551 6.54 -4.19 -30.12
C LEU A 551 6.26 -5.08 -28.90
N ASP A 552 7.16 -5.06 -27.91
CA ASP A 552 6.91 -5.60 -26.59
C ASP A 552 5.85 -4.74 -25.86
N GLY A 553 5.24 -5.30 -24.81
CA GLY A 553 4.36 -4.55 -23.92
C GLY A 553 5.07 -3.44 -23.15
N VAL A 554 4.27 -2.56 -22.56
CA VAL A 554 4.74 -1.54 -21.61
C VAL A 554 4.24 -1.83 -20.21
N VAL A 555 4.91 -1.23 -19.21
CA VAL A 555 4.43 -1.18 -17.82
C VAL A 555 4.07 0.25 -17.47
N PHE A 556 2.92 0.42 -16.84
CA PHE A 556 2.42 1.68 -16.32
C PHE A 556 2.85 1.87 -14.87
N SER A 557 3.32 3.06 -14.51
CA SER A 557 3.28 3.51 -13.12
C SER A 557 1.82 3.71 -12.67
N THR A 558 1.62 3.95 -11.38
CA THR A 558 0.42 4.66 -10.90
C THR A 558 0.23 5.94 -11.72
N ALA A 559 -1.00 6.28 -12.10
CA ALA A 559 -1.27 7.48 -12.91
C ALA A 559 -0.84 8.74 -12.15
N TYR A 560 0.03 9.54 -12.78
CA TYR A 560 0.46 10.83 -12.24
C TYR A 560 -0.54 11.95 -12.53
N TYR A 561 -1.51 11.70 -13.42
CA TYR A 561 -2.65 12.60 -13.65
C TYR A 561 -3.87 11.79 -14.13
N TYR A 562 -5.04 12.16 -13.64
CA TYR A 562 -6.34 11.67 -14.04
C TYR A 562 -7.09 12.77 -14.79
N GLY A 563 -7.45 12.49 -16.05
CA GLY A 563 -8.34 13.31 -16.85
C GLY A 563 -9.79 13.24 -16.36
N ASN A 564 -10.68 13.96 -17.06
CA ASN A 564 -12.11 14.06 -16.74
C ASN A 564 -12.42 14.25 -15.24
N GLN A 565 -11.74 15.24 -14.64
CA GLN A 565 -11.55 15.38 -13.18
C GLN A 565 -12.84 15.40 -12.35
N THR A 566 -13.96 15.84 -12.94
CA THR A 566 -15.28 15.99 -12.31
C THR A 566 -16.40 15.26 -13.05
N GLY A 567 -16.07 14.51 -14.11
CA GLY A 567 -17.04 13.87 -14.99
C GLY A 567 -17.37 12.42 -14.63
N LYS A 568 -18.47 11.95 -15.25
CA LYS A 568 -18.96 10.56 -15.15
C LYS A 568 -18.58 9.69 -16.34
N ASP A 569 -18.09 10.31 -17.41
CA ASP A 569 -17.62 9.65 -18.61
C ASP A 569 -16.23 9.05 -18.38
N ASP A 570 -15.69 8.34 -19.37
CA ASP A 570 -14.40 7.65 -19.26
C ASP A 570 -13.27 8.57 -18.77
N VAL A 571 -12.37 7.96 -18.01
CA VAL A 571 -11.28 8.65 -17.32
C VAL A 571 -9.99 8.35 -18.04
N ASP A 572 -9.36 9.37 -18.62
CA ASP A 572 -8.00 9.23 -19.12
C ASP A 572 -7.02 9.09 -17.94
N PHE A 573 -6.34 7.94 -17.84
CA PHE A 573 -5.23 7.75 -16.92
C PHE A 573 -3.95 8.17 -17.61
N TYR A 574 -3.14 9.04 -17.01
CA TYR A 574 -1.82 9.40 -17.53
C TYR A 574 -0.74 8.85 -16.58
N PRO A 575 -0.26 7.62 -16.81
CA PRO A 575 0.90 7.06 -16.11
C PRO A 575 2.21 7.45 -16.80
N ILE A 576 3.32 7.14 -16.14
CA ILE A 576 4.63 7.06 -16.78
C ILE A 576 4.77 5.65 -17.34
N MET A 577 5.05 5.53 -18.65
CA MET A 577 5.23 4.24 -19.33
C MET A 577 6.71 3.86 -19.38
N THR A 578 6.98 2.58 -19.15
CA THR A 578 8.32 1.98 -19.09
C THR A 578 8.38 0.66 -19.88
N GLN A 579 9.58 0.16 -20.17
CA GLN A 579 9.76 -1.13 -20.85
C GLN A 579 9.37 -2.29 -19.92
N GLN A 580 8.48 -3.17 -20.37
CA GLN A 580 7.99 -4.30 -19.58
C GLN A 580 9.08 -5.29 -19.12
N ARG A 581 10.20 -5.39 -19.85
CA ARG A 581 11.33 -6.26 -19.49
C ARG A 581 12.27 -5.68 -18.43
N ASP A 582 12.09 -4.43 -18.01
CA ASP A 582 12.90 -3.77 -16.97
C ASP A 582 12.06 -3.50 -15.72
N LYS A 583 11.65 -4.58 -15.05
CA LYS A 583 10.76 -4.52 -13.88
C LYS A 583 11.30 -3.61 -12.78
N MET A 584 12.60 -3.68 -12.46
CA MET A 584 13.15 -2.81 -11.41
C MET A 584 13.05 -1.33 -11.77
N PHE A 585 13.39 -0.96 -13.00
CA PHE A 585 13.26 0.43 -13.43
C PHE A 585 11.79 0.88 -13.42
N SER A 586 10.88 -0.01 -13.81
CA SER A 586 9.43 0.23 -13.76
C SER A 586 8.93 0.48 -12.32
N SER A 587 9.35 -0.37 -11.37
CA SER A 587 9.03 -0.24 -9.94
C SER A 587 9.65 1.01 -9.31
N PHE A 588 10.86 1.40 -9.73
CA PHE A 588 11.46 2.67 -9.32
C PHE A 588 10.65 3.86 -9.82
N VAL A 589 10.29 3.90 -11.10
CA VAL A 589 9.47 4.96 -11.69
C VAL A 589 8.12 5.07 -10.95
N ASN A 590 7.48 3.94 -10.64
CA ASN A 590 6.26 3.91 -9.82
C ASN A 590 6.50 4.44 -8.39
N CYS A 591 7.59 4.04 -7.74
CA CYS A 591 7.97 4.50 -6.41
C CYS A 591 8.16 6.03 -6.37
N ILE A 592 8.78 6.63 -7.39
CA ILE A 592 8.96 8.10 -7.49
C ILE A 592 7.63 8.82 -7.77
N VAL A 593 6.69 8.23 -8.50
CA VAL A 593 5.33 8.82 -8.62
C VAL A 593 4.64 8.80 -7.25
N LEU A 594 4.62 7.64 -6.60
CA LEU A 594 4.00 7.46 -5.29
C LEU A 594 4.66 8.31 -4.19
N SER A 595 5.94 8.65 -4.32
CA SER A 595 6.61 9.54 -3.36
C SER A 595 6.06 10.95 -3.36
N THR A 596 5.58 11.44 -4.51
CA THR A 596 4.88 12.74 -4.59
C THR A 596 3.51 12.71 -3.87
N PHE A 597 2.85 11.56 -3.81
CA PHE A 597 1.58 11.38 -3.09
C PHE A 597 1.81 11.17 -1.58
N TYR A 598 2.84 10.40 -1.23
CA TYR A 598 3.26 10.23 0.16
C TYR A 598 3.65 11.58 0.78
N ALA A 599 4.51 12.36 0.11
CA ALA A 599 4.94 13.68 0.56
C ALA A 599 3.74 14.60 0.83
N LEU A 600 2.78 14.65 -0.10
CA LEU A 600 1.51 15.38 0.06
C LEU A 600 0.75 14.92 1.32
N SER A 601 0.60 13.62 1.52
CA SER A 601 -0.16 13.06 2.65
C SER A 601 0.41 13.38 4.03
N VAL A 602 1.73 13.59 4.13
CA VAL A 602 2.42 13.99 5.37
C VAL A 602 2.84 15.46 5.37
N SER A 603 2.35 16.26 4.43
CA SER A 603 2.63 17.71 4.29
C SER A 603 4.12 18.07 4.13
N ILE A 604 4.90 17.20 3.48
CA ILE A 604 6.27 17.50 3.03
C ILE A 604 6.19 18.11 1.62
N GLY A 605 6.91 19.20 1.38
CA GLY A 605 7.07 19.84 0.08
C GLY A 605 8.55 20.01 -0.33
N GLU A 606 8.83 20.93 -1.26
CA GLU A 606 10.18 21.12 -1.80
C GLU A 606 11.21 21.51 -0.71
N GLU A 607 10.86 22.48 0.14
CA GLU A 607 11.78 23.07 1.14
C GLU A 607 12.17 22.10 2.28
N ASP A 608 11.28 21.17 2.65
CA ASP A 608 11.46 20.19 3.72
C ASP A 608 11.58 18.75 3.22
N SER A 609 11.85 18.58 1.92
CA SER A 609 12.19 17.31 1.24
C SER A 609 13.20 16.41 1.98
N TYR A 610 14.05 16.97 2.84
CA TYR A 610 14.96 16.21 3.72
C TYR A 610 14.24 15.33 4.76
N LEU A 611 12.95 15.58 5.04
CA LEU A 611 12.09 14.75 5.88
C LEU A 611 11.63 13.46 5.17
N MET A 612 11.75 13.38 3.83
CA MET A 612 11.49 12.13 3.12
C MET A 612 12.41 11.01 3.63
N PRO A 613 11.91 9.77 3.74
CA PRO A 613 12.71 8.65 4.19
C PRO A 613 13.82 8.34 3.18
N LEU A 614 14.87 7.68 3.68
CA LEU A 614 15.95 7.13 2.85
C LEU A 614 15.51 5.77 2.32
N ILE A 615 16.02 5.35 1.17
CA ILE A 615 15.59 4.11 0.49
C ILE A 615 16.80 3.30 0.00
N SER A 616 16.95 2.05 0.48
CA SER A 616 18.01 1.15 -0.02
C SER A 616 17.47 0.00 -0.90
N LEU A 617 16.14 -0.11 -1.06
CA LEU A 617 15.49 -1.06 -1.98
C LEU A 617 16.07 -1.06 -3.41
N PHE A 618 16.48 0.11 -3.92
CA PHE A 618 17.05 0.28 -5.27
C PHE A 618 18.58 0.34 -5.28
N GLY A 619 19.23 -0.13 -4.21
CA GLY A 619 20.69 -0.11 -4.03
C GLY A 619 21.22 1.19 -3.42
N SER A 620 22.47 1.15 -2.95
CA SER A 620 23.13 2.28 -2.25
C SER A 620 23.18 3.58 -3.04
N ASP A 621 23.25 3.49 -4.37
CA ASP A 621 23.37 4.64 -5.28
C ASP A 621 22.05 5.42 -5.43
N MET A 622 20.94 4.88 -4.87
CA MET A 622 19.61 5.49 -4.87
C MET A 622 19.17 5.93 -3.46
N PHE A 623 20.07 5.94 -2.48
CA PHE A 623 19.75 6.19 -1.06
C PHE A 623 19.00 7.50 -0.79
N TRP A 624 19.25 8.53 -1.61
CA TRP A 624 18.63 9.86 -1.54
C TRP A 624 17.47 10.05 -2.52
N ALA A 625 17.11 9.05 -3.34
CA ALA A 625 16.20 9.19 -4.47
C ALA A 625 14.85 9.84 -4.11
N LEU A 626 14.24 9.49 -2.96
CA LEU A 626 12.98 10.09 -2.53
C LEU A 626 13.12 11.56 -2.10
N ARG A 627 14.28 11.94 -1.54
CA ARG A 627 14.59 13.33 -1.15
C ARG A 627 14.86 14.17 -2.38
N ASP A 628 15.70 13.66 -3.28
CA ASP A 628 16.09 14.32 -4.53
C ASP A 628 14.89 14.48 -5.48
N ALA A 629 13.93 13.55 -5.45
CA ALA A 629 12.64 13.68 -6.15
C ALA A 629 11.84 14.89 -5.66
N ILE A 630 11.54 14.96 -4.35
CA ILE A 630 10.72 16.04 -3.78
C ILE A 630 11.47 17.38 -3.79
N SER A 631 12.79 17.39 -3.64
CA SER A 631 13.61 18.60 -3.80
C SER A 631 13.65 19.16 -5.23
N ALA A 632 13.12 18.45 -6.24
CA ALA A 632 13.15 18.90 -7.63
C ALA A 632 11.92 19.70 -8.07
N ASN A 633 10.73 19.34 -7.59
CA ASN A 633 9.44 19.97 -7.95
C ASN A 633 8.40 19.94 -6.82
N GLY A 634 8.76 19.53 -5.60
CA GLY A 634 7.84 19.37 -4.48
C GLY A 634 7.01 18.07 -4.52
N ASN A 635 5.95 18.06 -3.71
CA ASN A 635 4.92 17.03 -3.69
C ASN A 635 3.94 17.17 -4.87
N HIS A 636 2.95 16.27 -4.94
CA HIS A 636 2.03 16.26 -6.08
C HIS A 636 1.19 17.54 -6.22
N ASP A 637 0.78 18.16 -5.12
CA ASP A 637 -0.05 19.38 -5.13
C ASP A 637 0.76 20.58 -5.61
N GLU A 638 2.04 20.68 -5.20
CA GLU A 638 3.00 21.66 -5.73
C GLU A 638 3.23 21.45 -7.25
N ILE A 639 3.48 20.21 -7.69
CA ILE A 639 3.60 19.85 -9.12
C ILE A 639 2.32 20.23 -9.88
N TYR A 640 1.15 19.96 -9.33
CA TYR A 640 -0.14 20.29 -9.95
C TYR A 640 -0.31 21.81 -10.07
N HIS A 641 -0.07 22.56 -9.00
CA HIS A 641 -0.21 24.01 -8.96
C HIS A 641 0.77 24.76 -9.88
N VAL A 642 2.03 24.31 -10.00
CA VAL A 642 2.99 24.89 -10.94
C VAL A 642 2.50 24.79 -12.39
N ASN A 643 1.80 23.70 -12.72
CA ASN A 643 1.42 23.37 -14.10
C ASN A 643 0.01 23.82 -14.49
N PHE A 644 -0.97 23.75 -13.59
CA PHE A 644 -2.35 24.19 -13.85
C PHE A 644 -2.67 25.57 -13.27
N GLY A 645 -1.72 26.15 -12.51
CA GLY A 645 -1.76 27.48 -11.95
C GLY A 645 -2.27 27.55 -10.51
N ASP A 646 -2.15 28.76 -9.95
CA ASP A 646 -2.78 29.15 -8.70
C ASP A 646 -4.30 29.08 -8.86
N VAL A 647 -4.90 27.97 -8.43
CA VAL A 647 -6.36 27.88 -8.27
C VAL A 647 -6.70 28.62 -6.97
N GLY A 648 -6.68 29.95 -7.05
CA GLY A 648 -6.63 30.82 -5.88
C GLY A 648 -7.85 30.68 -4.97
N ASN A 649 -7.64 30.29 -3.70
CA ASN A 649 -8.67 29.96 -2.71
C ASN A 649 -9.63 28.84 -3.13
N VAL A 650 -9.15 27.86 -3.88
CA VAL A 650 -9.94 26.69 -4.28
C VAL A 650 -9.83 25.57 -3.25
N ASN A 651 -10.96 24.97 -2.91
CA ASN A 651 -11.01 23.76 -2.10
C ASN A 651 -10.34 22.59 -2.84
N LYS A 652 -9.75 21.64 -2.10
CA LYS A 652 -9.29 20.33 -2.61
C LYS A 652 -10.32 19.64 -3.53
N SER A 653 -11.61 19.91 -3.33
CA SER A 653 -12.73 19.40 -4.14
C SER A 653 -12.71 19.79 -5.63
N GLU A 654 -12.01 20.85 -6.06
CA GLU A 654 -11.99 21.25 -7.48
C GLU A 654 -10.78 20.71 -8.25
N ILE A 655 -9.79 20.11 -7.56
CA ILE A 655 -8.70 19.31 -8.16
C ILE A 655 -9.26 17.93 -8.62
N GLY A 656 -10.43 17.55 -8.11
CA GLY A 656 -11.19 16.36 -8.53
C GLY A 656 -10.41 15.07 -8.24
N ARG A 657 -10.33 14.17 -9.22
CA ARG A 657 -9.58 12.90 -9.13
C ARG A 657 -8.09 13.07 -8.76
N ASN A 658 -7.48 14.23 -9.03
CA ASN A 658 -6.06 14.49 -8.71
C ASN A 658 -5.83 14.98 -7.26
N ALA A 659 -6.84 14.95 -6.39
CA ALA A 659 -6.67 15.18 -4.96
C ALA A 659 -6.41 13.87 -4.20
N LEU A 660 -5.80 14.00 -3.02
CA LEU A 660 -5.65 12.90 -2.06
C LEU A 660 -7.01 12.42 -1.54
N ASN A 661 -7.23 11.11 -1.55
CA ASN A 661 -8.47 10.49 -1.08
C ASN A 661 -8.49 10.33 0.45
N GLU A 662 -8.46 11.47 1.16
CA GLU A 662 -8.40 11.54 2.63
C GLU A 662 -9.64 10.95 3.30
N ASP A 663 -10.83 11.15 2.71
CA ASP A 663 -12.12 10.75 3.27
C ASP A 663 -12.47 9.25 3.05
N GLN A 664 -11.54 8.44 2.54
CA GLN A 664 -11.80 7.03 2.13
C GLN A 664 -13.00 6.92 1.18
N GLY A 665 -13.12 7.89 0.27
CA GLY A 665 -14.12 7.92 -0.79
C GLY A 665 -13.88 6.86 -1.87
N PRO A 666 -14.81 6.65 -2.81
CA PRO A 666 -14.71 5.65 -3.87
C PRO A 666 -13.36 5.61 -4.57
N GLN A 667 -12.78 4.42 -4.74
CA GLN A 667 -11.43 4.25 -5.30
C GLN A 667 -11.36 3.24 -6.45
N LEU A 668 -12.33 2.34 -6.60
CA LEU A 668 -12.33 1.37 -7.70
C LEU A 668 -12.57 2.07 -9.04
N LEU A 669 -11.69 1.89 -10.01
CA LEU A 669 -11.85 2.45 -11.36
C LEU A 669 -11.35 1.44 -12.40
N ASP A 670 -12.06 1.31 -13.52
CA ASP A 670 -11.51 0.62 -14.69
C ASP A 670 -10.63 1.57 -15.50
N MET A 671 -9.57 1.04 -16.10
CA MET A 671 -8.87 1.76 -17.16
C MET A 671 -9.71 1.72 -18.45
N PRO A 672 -9.67 2.78 -19.28
CA PRO A 672 -10.31 2.76 -20.59
C PRO A 672 -9.81 1.57 -21.40
N VAL A 673 -10.74 0.74 -21.86
CA VAL A 673 -10.44 -0.40 -22.73
C VAL A 673 -11.03 -0.10 -24.09
N SER A 674 -10.22 0.55 -24.95
CA SER A 674 -10.58 0.82 -26.34
C SER A 674 -11.05 -0.44 -27.09
N GLN A 675 -10.60 -1.61 -26.64
CA GLN A 675 -10.92 -2.93 -27.19
C GLN A 675 -12.22 -3.57 -26.67
N PHE A 676 -12.78 -3.16 -25.52
CA PHE A 676 -14.11 -3.68 -25.10
C PHE A 676 -15.23 -3.10 -25.97
N GLU A 677 -15.11 -1.83 -26.39
CA GLU A 677 -16.06 -1.22 -27.31
C GLU A 677 -15.80 -1.60 -28.79
N ALA A 678 -14.55 -1.84 -29.17
CA ALA A 678 -14.14 -2.04 -30.57
C ALA A 678 -14.32 -3.47 -31.12
N SER A 679 -15.38 -4.17 -30.73
CA SER A 679 -15.96 -5.30 -31.49
C SER A 679 -15.09 -6.54 -31.80
N SER A 680 -13.88 -6.67 -31.24
CA SER A 680 -12.94 -7.75 -31.56
C SER A 680 -12.81 -8.86 -30.50
N ILE A 681 -13.53 -8.75 -29.37
CA ILE A 681 -13.77 -9.86 -28.42
C ILE A 681 -15.20 -10.41 -28.62
N PHE A 682 -15.67 -10.40 -29.86
CA PHE A 682 -16.85 -11.13 -30.34
C PHE A 682 -16.48 -11.84 -31.66
N PRO A 683 -16.69 -13.16 -31.78
CA PRO A 683 -16.48 -13.90 -33.03
C PRO A 683 -17.56 -13.62 -34.11
#